data_AF-A0A497C818-F1
#
_entry.id   AF-A0A497C818-F1
#
_cell.length_a   1.000
_cell.length_b   1.000
_cell.length_c   1.000
_cell.angle_alpha   90.00
_cell.angle_beta   90.00
_cell.angle_gamma   90.00
#
_symmetry.space_group_name_H-M   'P 1'
#
loop_
_entity.id
_entity.type
_entity.pdbx_description
1 polymer ?
#
loop_
_entity_poly.entity_id
_entity_poly.type
_entity_poly.pdbx_seq_one_letter_code
_entity_poly.pdbx_strand_id
1 'polypeptide(L)'
;MNDNLSKIQSQIAELQEQIESLGKLRQVLGEDVVNEKQADLQAQLRPLLETAGGAVVAGNVQTQGGDFVGRDKKNGVFVEQINVTYPLPAAQKHLPYPEARKQYLAHLIASHQHLRLQGISAGSSPLSVSLENVYVSLTAMDQHSIGNDKASRKGDWQDEQSHSGALTIASALRRYRRLVVIGDPGCGKTTLLSYLALTYARQDAAMLRERLALATEDEYLPVILPLRNLGQHLRVEHPDSGKDGPALLLRFLYDYFAAQEIALPDDFFDKSLKNGKAVILLDGMDEVADKTLRERIARLIEKFTVRYPKPRYVVTSRIVGYEKAARIGAEFGLAKVRDFSPAEVRQFVLDWTRVVESTLAGDDSEEILRLADAQAQRLIDAIESNPRVADLAVNPLLLTVIALVHRYRANLPERRSELYEEAVEVLLGNWDAAKSGMQTEFSVGEIKLDSGDRRSLLEPVAFWMHEREQREIELDDLRSLLLPTFKNMIANGPNAANKAVDRFLGIINERSGMLIERGVGIYGFAHLTFQEYLAARALADRADALAFSIEKLSDPWWREVILLQAGYLSTQGKRRVSELIAAILNADTTNEPEPHHHLLVAAECLFDVGPARVEGNLLDKARSRLKEQADAPLEKGNKESVLQKITATNALARIESGRISSRFWKKPCGEPEWVRIPAGEFWMGSEKGNSREKPTHRLHLPDFQISRVPITNAQYGVYVSSAKVNAPEHWRGGEIPKGLEKHPVVNVSWHDALGYCRWLSEQTGKIITLPSEAEWEKAARGCEDQREYPWGDDWKELHVNNDELGLRETTPVGLFLNGASPYGVLDLSGNVWEWTRSLIKDYPYNPDDGRENLDAGDDIDRVMRGGSFFDDTWFVRCAYRFWLYPNYGNVNIGFRVVASPLPPEGAASGL
;
A
#
# COMPACT_ATOMS: atom_id res chain seq x y z
N MET A 1 -8.80 -62.97 -16.81
CA MET A 1 -8.47 -61.71 -17.51
C MET A 1 -7.23 -61.03 -16.94
N ASN A 2 -7.00 -61.02 -15.61
CA ASN A 2 -5.83 -60.35 -15.01
C ASN A 2 -4.45 -60.91 -15.42
N ASP A 3 -4.33 -62.22 -15.70
CA ASP A 3 -3.04 -62.81 -16.14
C ASP A 3 -2.59 -62.43 -17.56
N ASN A 4 -3.54 -62.06 -18.44
CA ASN A 4 -3.18 -61.61 -19.80
C ASN A 4 -2.80 -60.12 -19.80
N LEU A 5 -3.39 -59.32 -18.92
CA LEU A 5 -3.13 -57.89 -18.84
C LEU A 5 -1.77 -57.61 -18.19
N SER A 6 -1.38 -58.39 -17.16
CA SER A 6 -0.04 -58.30 -16.56
C SER A 6 1.06 -58.73 -17.54
N LYS A 7 0.81 -59.76 -18.37
CA LYS A 7 1.74 -60.19 -19.43
C LYS A 7 1.92 -59.11 -20.48
N ILE A 8 0.84 -58.48 -20.95
CA ILE A 8 0.91 -57.39 -21.94
C ILE A 8 1.63 -56.17 -21.37
N GLN A 9 1.37 -55.79 -20.11
CA GLN A 9 2.07 -54.68 -19.45
C GLN A 9 3.56 -54.97 -19.25
N SER A 10 3.94 -56.20 -18.89
CA SER A 10 5.35 -56.60 -18.79
C SER A 10 6.05 -56.54 -20.15
N GLN A 11 5.37 -56.95 -21.23
CA GLN A 11 5.91 -56.96 -22.58
C GLN A 11 6.06 -55.53 -23.15
N ILE A 12 5.16 -54.62 -22.78
CA ILE A 12 5.26 -53.18 -23.09
C ILE A 12 6.48 -52.56 -22.39
N ALA A 13 6.67 -52.85 -21.09
CA ALA A 13 7.81 -52.33 -20.33
C ALA A 13 9.14 -52.82 -20.90
N GLU A 14 9.24 -54.10 -21.26
CA GLU A 14 10.44 -54.69 -21.84
C GLU A 14 10.80 -54.08 -23.21
N LEU A 15 9.82 -53.83 -24.08
CA LEU A 15 10.04 -53.17 -25.38
C LEU A 15 10.44 -51.70 -25.23
N GLN A 16 9.89 -50.98 -24.24
CA GLN A 16 10.27 -49.60 -23.94
C GLN A 16 11.71 -49.51 -23.43
N GLU A 17 12.14 -50.44 -22.56
CA GLU A 17 13.50 -50.51 -22.06
C GLU A 17 14.50 -50.90 -23.17
N GLN A 18 14.12 -51.80 -24.08
CA GLN A 18 14.92 -52.13 -25.27
C GLN A 18 15.11 -50.92 -26.20
N ILE A 19 14.07 -50.09 -26.38
CA ILE A 19 14.18 -48.85 -27.17
C ILE A 19 15.11 -47.83 -26.49
N GLU A 20 14.99 -47.66 -25.17
CA GLU A 20 15.83 -46.71 -24.44
C GLU A 20 17.31 -47.15 -24.41
N SER A 21 17.57 -48.45 -24.25
CA SER A 21 18.92 -49.01 -24.28
C SER A 21 19.56 -48.96 -25.66
N LEU A 22 18.78 -49.14 -26.75
CA LEU A 22 19.27 -48.96 -28.12
C LEU A 22 19.74 -47.53 -28.40
N GLY A 23 19.05 -46.52 -27.84
CA GLY A 23 19.46 -45.12 -27.93
C GLY A 23 20.85 -44.85 -27.31
N LYS A 24 21.21 -45.59 -26.25
CA LYS A 24 22.52 -45.47 -25.58
C LYS A 24 23.66 -46.09 -26.40
N LEU A 25 23.36 -46.99 -27.32
CA LEU A 25 24.33 -47.64 -28.21
C LEU A 25 24.55 -46.92 -29.56
N ARG A 26 23.93 -45.75 -29.75
CA ARG A 26 23.95 -44.98 -31.00
C ARG A 26 25.35 -44.58 -31.47
N GLN A 27 26.30 -44.35 -30.55
CA GLN A 27 27.69 -44.07 -30.90
C GLN A 27 28.47 -45.29 -31.41
N VAL A 28 28.00 -46.51 -31.16
CA VAL A 28 28.69 -47.77 -31.50
C VAL A 28 28.10 -48.43 -32.74
N LEU A 29 26.78 -48.38 -32.91
CA LEU A 29 26.06 -49.08 -33.98
C LEU A 29 25.75 -48.21 -35.21
N GLY A 30 25.97 -46.90 -35.13
CA GLY A 30 25.67 -45.95 -36.21
C GLY A 30 24.20 -45.53 -36.24
N GLU A 31 23.95 -44.30 -36.71
CA GLU A 31 22.64 -43.65 -36.59
C GLU A 31 21.55 -44.35 -37.41
N ASP A 32 21.86 -44.79 -38.63
CA ASP A 32 20.91 -45.44 -39.53
C ASP A 32 20.43 -46.80 -38.98
N VAL A 33 21.35 -47.60 -38.43
CA VAL A 33 21.03 -48.93 -37.87
C VAL A 33 20.21 -48.80 -36.59
N VAL A 34 20.50 -47.81 -35.75
CA VAL A 34 19.70 -47.54 -34.55
C VAL A 34 18.31 -47.05 -34.90
N ASN A 35 18.19 -46.16 -35.89
CA ASN A 35 16.88 -45.65 -36.33
C ASN A 35 16.01 -46.74 -36.95
N GLU A 36 16.60 -47.64 -37.76
CA GLU A 36 15.89 -48.77 -38.36
C GLU A 36 15.40 -49.75 -37.28
N LYS A 37 16.27 -50.15 -36.34
CA LYS A 37 15.86 -51.05 -35.24
C LYS A 37 14.87 -50.42 -34.28
N GLN A 38 14.99 -49.12 -34.02
CA GLN A 38 14.06 -48.40 -33.16
C GLN A 38 12.68 -48.29 -33.82
N ALA A 39 12.62 -48.09 -35.13
CA ALA A 39 11.36 -48.11 -35.89
C ALA A 39 10.69 -49.50 -35.83
N ASP A 40 11.45 -50.59 -35.95
CA ASP A 40 10.94 -51.96 -35.83
C ASP A 40 10.38 -52.25 -34.42
N LEU A 41 11.10 -51.86 -33.36
CA LEU A 41 10.62 -52.04 -31.99
C LEU A 41 9.38 -51.18 -31.69
N GLN A 42 9.32 -49.96 -32.23
CA GLN A 42 8.13 -49.10 -32.12
C GLN A 42 6.93 -49.67 -32.89
N ALA A 43 7.16 -50.30 -34.04
CA ALA A 43 6.11 -50.98 -34.80
C ALA A 43 5.55 -52.20 -34.04
N GLN A 44 6.37 -52.90 -33.26
CA GLN A 44 5.93 -53.99 -32.37
C GLN A 44 5.20 -53.49 -31.12
N LEU A 45 5.60 -52.33 -30.57
CA LEU A 45 4.99 -51.73 -29.39
C LEU A 45 3.58 -51.17 -29.65
N ARG A 46 3.36 -50.61 -30.85
CA ARG A 46 2.12 -49.92 -31.21
C ARG A 46 0.83 -50.76 -31.04
N PRO A 47 0.71 -51.99 -31.56
CA PRO A 47 -0.49 -52.81 -31.37
C PRO A 47 -0.70 -53.23 -29.91
N LEU A 48 0.37 -53.39 -29.11
CA LEU A 48 0.24 -53.72 -27.68
C LEU A 48 -0.38 -52.58 -26.87
N LEU A 49 0.00 -51.33 -27.17
CA LEU A 49 -0.59 -50.13 -26.56
C LEU A 49 -2.06 -49.94 -26.95
N GLU A 50 -2.40 -50.23 -28.22
CA GLU A 50 -3.78 -50.19 -28.71
C GLU A 50 -4.66 -51.29 -28.05
N THR A 51 -4.08 -52.45 -27.72
CA THR A 51 -4.79 -53.56 -27.05
C THR A 51 -4.95 -53.34 -25.55
N ALA A 52 -4.01 -52.66 -24.89
CA ALA A 52 -4.10 -52.30 -23.47
C ALA A 52 -5.10 -51.16 -23.16
N GLY A 53 -5.52 -50.42 -24.20
CA GLY A 53 -6.44 -49.28 -24.10
C GLY A 53 -7.95 -49.59 -24.18
N GLY A 54 -8.36 -50.86 -24.15
CA GLY A 54 -9.77 -51.27 -24.27
C GLY A 54 -10.51 -51.36 -22.92
N ALA A 55 -11.44 -50.44 -22.67
CA ALA A 55 -12.36 -50.48 -21.53
C ALA A 55 -13.34 -51.68 -21.62
N VAL A 56 -13.40 -52.51 -20.58
CA VAL A 56 -14.45 -53.53 -20.39
C VAL A 56 -15.68 -52.84 -19.81
N VAL A 57 -16.76 -52.78 -20.58
CA VAL A 57 -18.11 -52.41 -20.13
C VAL A 57 -18.78 -53.67 -19.57
N ALA A 58 -19.06 -53.69 -18.27
CA ALA A 58 -19.97 -54.64 -17.65
C ALA A 58 -21.28 -53.91 -17.30
N GLY A 59 -22.35 -54.19 -18.06
CA GLY A 59 -23.70 -53.68 -17.81
C GLY A 59 -24.39 -53.20 -19.09
N ASN A 60 -25.53 -53.82 -19.42
CA ASN A 60 -26.27 -53.72 -20.69
C ASN A 60 -26.50 -52.28 -21.21
N VAL A 61 -26.05 -52.01 -22.44
CA VAL A 61 -26.46 -50.85 -23.24
C VAL A 61 -26.85 -51.33 -24.65
N GLN A 62 -28.08 -51.02 -25.08
CA GLN A 62 -28.45 -51.02 -26.50
C GLN A 62 -28.04 -49.68 -27.10
N THR A 63 -27.34 -49.73 -28.23
CA THR A 63 -26.75 -48.57 -28.90
C THR A 63 -27.59 -48.13 -30.11
N GLN A 64 -27.79 -46.82 -30.24
CA GLN A 64 -27.82 -46.15 -31.54
C GLN A 64 -27.01 -44.85 -31.46
N GLY A 65 -25.95 -44.79 -32.27
CA GLY A 65 -25.18 -43.57 -32.57
C GLY A 65 -24.10 -43.22 -31.54
N GLY A 66 -22.88 -43.75 -31.74
CA GLY A 66 -21.69 -43.34 -31.00
C GLY A 66 -21.03 -42.08 -31.58
N ASP A 67 -20.01 -41.56 -30.90
CA ASP A 67 -19.09 -40.58 -31.49
C ASP A 67 -17.62 -40.85 -31.14
N PHE A 68 -16.82 -40.63 -32.18
CA PHE A 68 -15.38 -40.86 -32.35
C PHE A 68 -14.53 -39.70 -31.80
N VAL A 69 -13.20 -39.92 -31.71
CA VAL A 69 -12.20 -38.85 -31.66
C VAL A 69 -11.29 -38.96 -32.89
N GLY A 70 -11.31 -37.95 -33.76
CA GLY A 70 -10.39 -37.83 -34.88
C GLY A 70 -10.59 -36.52 -35.64
N ARG A 71 -9.50 -35.75 -35.82
CA ARG A 71 -9.46 -34.64 -36.77
C ARG A 71 -9.62 -35.21 -38.17
N ASP A 72 -10.71 -34.90 -38.86
CA ASP A 72 -10.67 -34.72 -40.31
C ASP A 72 -11.74 -33.72 -40.78
N LYS A 73 -11.37 -32.89 -41.76
CA LYS A 73 -12.22 -31.83 -42.31
C LYS A 73 -12.92 -32.37 -43.56
N LYS A 74 -14.19 -32.77 -43.46
CA LYS A 74 -15.10 -32.84 -44.61
C LYS A 74 -16.58 -32.79 -44.17
N ASN A 75 -17.34 -31.94 -44.87
CA ASN A 75 -18.81 -31.86 -44.90
C ASN A 75 -19.54 -31.23 -43.70
N GLY A 76 -19.28 -29.94 -43.47
CA GLY A 76 -20.30 -28.92 -43.12
C GLY A 76 -21.52 -29.30 -42.28
N VAL A 77 -21.32 -29.65 -41.00
CA VAL A 77 -22.40 -29.68 -40.01
C VAL A 77 -22.02 -28.77 -38.84
N PHE A 78 -22.86 -27.76 -38.58
CA PHE A 78 -22.79 -26.92 -37.38
C PHE A 78 -23.61 -27.57 -36.27
N VAL A 79 -23.01 -27.78 -35.09
CA VAL A 79 -23.72 -28.22 -33.87
C VAL A 79 -23.92 -27.00 -32.97
N GLU A 80 -25.16 -26.51 -32.87
CA GLU A 80 -25.47 -25.25 -32.17
C GLU A 80 -25.68 -25.38 -30.65
N GLN A 81 -25.78 -26.58 -30.06
CA GLN A 81 -25.91 -26.74 -28.61
C GLN A 81 -25.50 -28.13 -28.12
N ILE A 82 -24.67 -28.18 -27.06
CA ILE A 82 -24.39 -29.39 -26.29
C ILE A 82 -24.98 -29.19 -24.89
N ASN A 83 -26.02 -29.95 -24.56
CA ASN A 83 -26.52 -30.11 -23.19
C ASN A 83 -25.83 -31.31 -22.55
N VAL A 84 -24.96 -31.07 -21.57
CA VAL A 84 -24.30 -32.12 -20.80
C VAL A 84 -25.07 -32.33 -19.50
N THR A 85 -25.55 -33.55 -19.26
CA THR A 85 -26.16 -33.96 -17.98
C THR A 85 -25.25 -35.00 -17.36
N TYR A 86 -24.84 -34.81 -16.10
CA TYR A 86 -23.99 -35.74 -15.35
C TYR A 86 -24.83 -36.51 -14.33
N PRO A 87 -24.69 -37.84 -14.20
CA PRO A 87 -25.32 -38.58 -13.10
C PRO A 87 -24.47 -38.46 -11.83
N LEU A 88 -25.11 -38.10 -10.72
CA LEU A 88 -24.51 -37.85 -9.40
C LEU A 88 -24.57 -39.08 -8.48
N PRO A 89 -23.75 -39.12 -7.40
CA PRO A 89 -23.81 -40.12 -6.34
C PRO A 89 -25.13 -40.03 -5.55
N ALA A 90 -25.49 -41.11 -4.86
CA ALA A 90 -26.79 -41.31 -4.22
C ALA A 90 -27.27 -40.14 -3.34
N ALA A 91 -28.56 -39.82 -3.51
CA ALA A 91 -29.33 -38.71 -2.97
C ALA A 91 -29.08 -38.38 -1.49
N GLN A 92 -28.35 -37.28 -1.23
CA GLN A 92 -28.73 -36.39 -0.13
C GLN A 92 -29.97 -35.63 -0.58
N LYS A 93 -30.98 -35.51 0.29
CA LYS A 93 -32.20 -34.73 -0.02
C LYS A 93 -31.80 -33.27 -0.26
N HIS A 94 -31.62 -32.87 -1.51
CA HIS A 94 -31.37 -31.48 -1.86
C HIS A 94 -32.54 -30.63 -1.35
N LEU A 95 -32.22 -29.62 -0.54
CA LEU A 95 -33.19 -28.59 -0.15
C LEU A 95 -33.70 -27.91 -1.42
N PRO A 96 -35.01 -27.60 -1.54
CA PRO A 96 -35.49 -26.83 -2.68
C PRO A 96 -34.78 -25.47 -2.76
N TYR A 97 -34.66 -24.93 -3.98
CA TYR A 97 -33.88 -23.72 -4.25
C TYR A 97 -34.17 -22.54 -3.28
N PRO A 98 -35.44 -22.19 -2.95
CA PRO A 98 -35.73 -21.09 -2.04
C PRO A 98 -35.16 -21.31 -0.63
N GLU A 99 -35.30 -22.51 -0.08
CA GLU A 99 -34.77 -22.90 1.23
C GLU A 99 -33.25 -22.92 1.24
N ALA A 100 -32.63 -23.53 0.22
CA ALA A 100 -31.17 -23.55 0.06
C ALA A 100 -30.61 -22.12 -0.05
N ARG A 101 -31.30 -21.24 -0.79
CA ARG A 101 -30.91 -19.83 -0.93
C ARG A 101 -31.02 -19.09 0.39
N LYS A 102 -32.10 -19.28 1.15
CA LYS A 102 -32.26 -18.67 2.47
C LYS A 102 -31.14 -19.10 3.42
N GLN A 103 -30.82 -20.39 3.47
CA GLN A 103 -29.75 -20.92 4.31
C GLN A 103 -28.38 -20.37 3.87
N TYR A 104 -28.12 -20.31 2.57
CA TYR A 104 -26.91 -19.74 2.01
C TYR A 104 -26.73 -18.26 2.38
N LEU A 105 -27.77 -17.43 2.22
CA LEU A 105 -27.71 -16.02 2.56
C LEU A 105 -27.56 -15.80 4.07
N ALA A 106 -28.25 -16.60 4.89
CA ALA A 106 -28.09 -16.57 6.34
C ALA A 106 -26.65 -16.91 6.78
N HIS A 107 -26.02 -17.89 6.12
CA HIS A 107 -24.62 -18.24 6.34
C HIS A 107 -23.68 -17.08 6.01
N LEU A 108 -23.89 -16.40 4.86
CA LEU A 108 -23.11 -15.23 4.49
C LEU A 108 -23.27 -14.07 5.48
N ILE A 109 -24.50 -13.79 5.91
CA ILE A 109 -24.76 -12.75 6.92
C ILE A 109 -24.01 -13.09 8.21
N ALA A 110 -24.20 -14.31 8.75
CA ALA A 110 -23.53 -14.73 9.97
C ALA A 110 -21.98 -14.66 9.86
N SER A 111 -21.43 -15.00 8.69
CA SER A 111 -19.99 -15.03 8.44
C SER A 111 -19.33 -13.66 8.25
N HIS A 112 -20.11 -12.62 7.92
CA HIS A 112 -19.59 -11.30 7.53
C HIS A 112 -20.21 -10.11 8.25
N GLN A 113 -21.23 -10.29 9.11
CA GLN A 113 -21.90 -9.20 9.83
C GLN A 113 -21.03 -8.43 10.82
N HIS A 114 -19.93 -9.04 11.27
CA HIS A 114 -19.02 -8.45 12.23
C HIS A 114 -17.66 -8.18 11.60
N LEU A 115 -17.05 -7.05 11.97
CA LEU A 115 -15.69 -6.74 11.57
C LEU A 115 -14.77 -7.82 12.14
N ARG A 116 -14.05 -8.52 11.25
CA ARG A 116 -13.11 -9.59 11.62
C ARG A 116 -11.84 -8.99 12.20
N LEU A 117 -11.93 -8.52 13.44
CA LEU A 117 -10.76 -8.27 14.25
C LEU A 117 -10.47 -9.55 15.01
N GLN A 118 -9.68 -10.42 14.37
CA GLN A 118 -9.26 -11.68 14.98
C GLN A 118 -8.61 -11.38 16.33
N GLY A 119 -9.26 -11.81 17.41
CA GLY A 119 -8.75 -11.72 18.77
C GLY A 119 -9.44 -10.78 19.73
N ILE A 120 -10.38 -9.95 19.29
CA ILE A 120 -10.92 -8.88 20.14
C ILE A 120 -12.19 -9.32 20.90
N SER A 121 -12.12 -9.43 22.24
CA SER A 121 -13.29 -9.67 23.10
C SER A 121 -13.59 -8.49 24.04
N ALA A 122 -14.87 -8.31 24.37
CA ALA A 122 -15.34 -7.33 25.33
C ALA A 122 -15.81 -8.06 26.60
N GLY A 123 -14.86 -8.41 27.47
CA GLY A 123 -15.13 -9.32 28.59
C GLY A 123 -15.44 -10.72 28.08
N SER A 124 -16.35 -11.43 28.77
CA SER A 124 -16.68 -12.85 28.53
C SER A 124 -17.39 -13.13 27.20
N SER A 125 -17.47 -12.16 26.29
CA SER A 125 -18.05 -12.29 24.95
C SER A 125 -17.21 -11.54 23.92
N PRO A 126 -17.06 -12.06 22.69
CA PRO A 126 -16.34 -11.37 21.61
C PRO A 126 -16.89 -9.95 21.41
N LEU A 127 -16.02 -8.95 21.23
CA LEU A 127 -16.44 -7.58 20.92
C LEU A 127 -16.95 -7.63 19.48
N SER A 128 -18.25 -7.76 19.34
CA SER A 128 -18.88 -7.99 18.06
C SER A 128 -19.23 -6.68 17.38
N VAL A 129 -18.24 -6.02 16.79
CA VAL A 129 -18.46 -4.73 16.11
C VAL A 129 -19.18 -4.97 14.78
N SER A 130 -20.36 -4.38 14.63
CA SER A 130 -21.12 -4.43 13.38
C SER A 130 -20.30 -3.82 12.24
N LEU A 131 -19.97 -4.64 11.23
CA LEU A 131 -19.26 -4.17 10.05
C LEU A 131 -20.05 -3.08 9.32
N GLU A 132 -21.37 -3.22 9.30
CA GLU A 132 -22.32 -2.33 8.62
C GLU A 132 -22.34 -0.92 9.21
N ASN A 133 -21.95 -0.75 10.47
CA ASN A 133 -22.06 0.51 11.20
C ASN A 133 -20.71 1.23 11.31
N VAL A 134 -19.60 0.51 11.11
CA VAL A 134 -18.23 1.05 11.21
C VAL A 134 -17.57 1.22 9.84
N TYR A 135 -18.09 0.56 8.80
CA TYR A 135 -17.48 0.59 7.48
C TYR A 135 -17.47 2.00 6.89
N VAL A 136 -16.26 2.56 6.75
CA VAL A 136 -16.01 3.76 5.97
C VAL A 136 -15.72 3.35 4.52
N SER A 137 -16.44 3.96 3.58
CA SER A 137 -16.29 3.68 2.16
C SER A 137 -14.86 3.97 1.70
N LEU A 138 -14.16 2.95 1.21
CA LEU A 138 -12.82 3.14 0.67
C LEU A 138 -12.86 4.06 -0.55
N THR A 139 -11.88 4.96 -0.62
CA THR A 139 -11.60 5.76 -1.81
C THR A 139 -10.48 5.10 -2.62
N ALA A 140 -10.63 5.12 -3.94
CA ALA A 140 -9.70 4.50 -4.86
C ALA A 140 -9.43 5.37 -6.09
N MET A 141 -8.28 5.17 -6.72
CA MET A 141 -7.93 5.82 -7.99
C MET A 141 -8.21 4.88 -9.16
N ASP A 142 -8.85 5.40 -10.19
CA ASP A 142 -9.14 4.66 -11.41
C ASP A 142 -7.90 4.49 -12.30
N GLN A 143 -7.48 3.25 -12.51
CA GLN A 143 -6.36 2.91 -13.37
C GLN A 143 -6.82 2.34 -14.72
N HIS A 144 -7.52 3.11 -15.56
CA HIS A 144 -7.93 2.68 -16.90
C HIS A 144 -6.78 2.19 -17.82
N SER A 145 -7.00 1.08 -18.51
CA SER A 145 -6.04 0.21 -19.20
C SER A 145 -5.06 0.91 -20.18
N ILE A 146 -3.75 0.78 -19.91
CA ILE A 146 -2.70 0.89 -20.94
C ILE A 146 -2.60 -0.49 -21.60
N GLY A 147 -2.99 -0.62 -22.87
CA GLY A 147 -2.72 -1.82 -23.66
C GLY A 147 -3.54 -1.94 -24.95
N ASN A 148 -2.87 -1.62 -26.07
CA ASN A 148 -3.24 -1.89 -27.48
C ASN A 148 -4.45 -1.17 -28.09
N ASP A 149 -4.21 0.04 -28.59
CA ASP A 149 -4.73 0.46 -29.91
C ASP A 149 -3.78 1.50 -30.54
N LYS A 150 -2.61 1.01 -30.98
CA LYS A 150 -1.77 1.71 -31.98
C LYS A 150 -2.04 1.12 -33.36
N ALA A 151 -3.28 1.21 -33.83
CA ALA A 151 -3.60 1.21 -35.25
C ALA A 151 -5.09 1.55 -35.44
N SER A 152 -5.36 2.57 -36.26
CA SER A 152 -6.68 2.87 -36.86
C SER A 152 -7.61 3.79 -36.06
N ARG A 153 -7.38 5.11 -36.15
CA ARG A 153 -8.34 6.09 -36.72
C ARG A 153 -7.78 7.52 -36.56
N LYS A 154 -7.41 8.14 -37.69
CA LYS A 154 -7.34 9.60 -37.82
C LYS A 154 -8.77 10.08 -38.06
N GLY A 155 -9.29 10.94 -37.18
CA GLY A 155 -10.56 11.65 -37.40
C GLY A 155 -11.14 12.16 -36.08
N ASP A 156 -11.21 13.48 -35.98
CA ASP A 156 -11.96 14.32 -35.02
C ASP A 156 -11.73 14.12 -33.51
N TRP A 157 -10.91 15.02 -32.95
CA TRP A 157 -10.81 15.25 -31.51
C TRP A 157 -11.67 16.47 -31.15
N GLN A 158 -12.97 16.24 -30.92
CA GLN A 158 -13.81 17.10 -30.09
C GLN A 158 -14.46 16.21 -29.02
N ASP A 159 -14.28 16.63 -27.76
CA ASP A 159 -15.03 16.23 -26.57
C ASP A 159 -15.00 14.77 -26.12
N GLU A 160 -13.87 14.31 -25.57
CA GLU A 160 -13.88 13.33 -24.47
C GLU A 160 -12.79 13.67 -23.43
N GLN A 161 -13.11 14.58 -22.51
CA GLN A 161 -12.37 14.81 -21.26
C GLN A 161 -12.42 13.55 -20.38
N SER A 162 -11.36 12.76 -20.39
CA SER A 162 -11.20 11.56 -19.57
C SER A 162 -11.07 11.92 -18.08
N HIS A 163 -12.15 11.73 -17.33
CA HIS A 163 -12.22 11.88 -15.88
C HIS A 163 -11.36 10.80 -15.17
N SER A 164 -10.17 11.17 -14.69
CA SER A 164 -9.30 10.37 -13.79
C SER A 164 -9.34 10.88 -12.34
N GLY A 165 -10.53 11.24 -11.85
CA GLY A 165 -10.75 11.68 -10.47
C GLY A 165 -10.75 10.53 -9.45
N ALA A 166 -10.61 10.88 -8.16
CA ALA A 166 -10.82 9.94 -7.06
C ALA A 166 -12.24 9.34 -7.12
N LEU A 167 -12.35 8.01 -7.05
CA LEU A 167 -13.62 7.29 -7.06
C LEU A 167 -13.86 6.67 -5.68
N THR A 168 -15.06 6.84 -5.13
CA THR A 168 -15.52 5.93 -4.07
C THR A 168 -15.70 4.53 -4.65
N ILE A 169 -15.60 3.48 -3.82
CA ILE A 169 -15.89 2.12 -4.32
C ILE A 169 -17.31 2.02 -4.91
N ALA A 170 -18.30 2.74 -4.37
CA ALA A 170 -19.64 2.80 -4.96
C ALA A 170 -19.60 3.32 -6.41
N SER A 171 -18.86 4.41 -6.67
CA SER A 171 -18.65 4.93 -8.02
C SER A 171 -17.89 3.96 -8.92
N ALA A 172 -16.84 3.30 -8.39
CA ALA A 172 -16.09 2.28 -9.12
C ALA A 172 -16.98 1.07 -9.49
N LEU A 173 -17.86 0.62 -8.59
CA LEU A 173 -18.82 -0.44 -8.88
C LEU A 173 -19.89 0.00 -9.90
N ARG A 174 -20.28 1.27 -9.93
CA ARG A 174 -21.19 1.77 -10.98
C ARG A 174 -20.51 1.80 -12.35
N ARG A 175 -19.25 2.22 -12.39
CA ARG A 175 -18.45 2.33 -13.62
C ARG A 175 -18.04 0.96 -14.17
N TYR A 176 -17.64 0.04 -13.30
CA TYR A 176 -17.06 -1.24 -13.67
C TYR A 176 -17.95 -2.40 -13.24
N ARG A 177 -18.41 -3.18 -14.23
CA ARG A 177 -19.04 -4.48 -13.99
C ARG A 177 -18.01 -5.53 -13.53
N ARG A 178 -16.76 -5.37 -13.96
CA ARG A 178 -15.61 -6.20 -13.63
C ARG A 178 -14.52 -5.30 -13.05
N LEU A 179 -14.24 -5.44 -11.77
CA LEU A 179 -13.37 -4.55 -11.01
C LEU A 179 -12.27 -5.34 -10.31
N VAL A 180 -11.03 -4.89 -10.41
CA VAL A 180 -9.91 -5.33 -9.59
C VAL A 180 -9.59 -4.20 -8.62
N VAL A 181 -9.57 -4.50 -7.33
CA VAL A 181 -9.22 -3.57 -6.24
C VAL A 181 -7.83 -3.93 -5.73
N ILE A 182 -6.85 -3.05 -5.98
CA ILE A 182 -5.47 -3.21 -5.51
C ILE A 182 -5.16 -2.28 -4.35
N GLY A 183 -4.27 -2.66 -3.44
CA GLY A 183 -3.86 -1.79 -2.34
C GLY A 183 -2.83 -2.43 -1.43
N ASP A 184 -2.20 -1.63 -0.59
CA ASP A 184 -1.19 -2.09 0.38
C ASP A 184 -1.80 -3.00 1.48
N PRO A 185 -1.01 -3.77 2.23
CA PRO A 185 -1.52 -4.55 3.36
C PRO A 185 -2.25 -3.66 4.38
N GLY A 186 -3.36 -4.17 4.95
CA GLY A 186 -4.12 -3.46 5.98
C GLY A 186 -5.08 -2.37 5.47
N CYS A 187 -5.11 -2.05 4.17
CA CYS A 187 -6.02 -1.02 3.62
C CYS A 187 -7.51 -1.43 3.53
N GLY A 188 -7.89 -2.62 4.01
CA GLY A 188 -9.31 -3.01 4.09
C GLY A 188 -9.93 -3.69 2.87
N LYS A 189 -9.13 -4.25 1.93
CA LYS A 189 -9.64 -4.96 0.74
C LYS A 189 -10.59 -6.14 1.06
N THR A 190 -10.17 -7.03 1.95
CA THR A 190 -11.01 -8.16 2.43
C THR A 190 -12.24 -7.65 3.19
N THR A 191 -12.08 -6.58 3.97
CA THR A 191 -13.19 -5.90 4.67
C THR A 191 -14.21 -5.37 3.67
N LEU A 192 -13.76 -4.79 2.55
CA LEU A 192 -14.64 -4.35 1.45
C LEU A 192 -15.42 -5.53 0.84
N LEU A 193 -14.78 -6.66 0.52
CA LEU A 193 -15.51 -7.80 -0.05
C LEU A 193 -16.51 -8.40 0.96
N SER A 194 -16.16 -8.44 2.25
CA SER A 194 -17.08 -8.85 3.31
C SER A 194 -18.27 -7.90 3.41
N TYR A 195 -18.04 -6.59 3.34
CA TYR A 195 -19.08 -5.57 3.34
C TYR A 195 -20.01 -5.70 2.13
N LEU A 196 -19.46 -5.94 0.93
CA LEU A 196 -20.27 -6.18 -0.26
C LEU A 196 -21.10 -7.46 -0.14
N ALA A 197 -20.48 -8.57 0.29
CA ALA A 197 -21.17 -9.85 0.48
C ALA A 197 -22.35 -9.70 1.44
N LEU A 198 -22.13 -9.03 2.57
CA LEU A 198 -23.14 -8.75 3.57
C LEU A 198 -24.27 -7.86 3.04
N THR A 199 -23.94 -6.73 2.42
CA THR A 199 -24.92 -5.77 1.89
C THR A 199 -25.84 -6.42 0.85
N TYR A 200 -25.28 -7.23 -0.06
CA TYR A 200 -26.09 -7.99 -1.02
C TYR A 200 -26.86 -9.13 -0.34
N ALA A 201 -26.30 -9.78 0.69
CA ALA A 201 -26.96 -10.90 1.35
C ALA A 201 -28.21 -10.49 2.14
N ARG A 202 -28.27 -9.23 2.62
CA ARG A 202 -29.47 -8.66 3.28
C ARG A 202 -30.70 -8.58 2.38
N GLN A 203 -30.51 -8.55 1.05
CA GLN A 203 -31.60 -8.38 0.07
C GLN A 203 -32.46 -7.12 0.32
N ASP A 204 -31.86 -6.07 0.87
CA ASP A 204 -32.53 -4.80 1.14
C ASP A 204 -32.21 -3.77 0.05
N ALA A 205 -33.21 -3.46 -0.78
CA ALA A 205 -33.06 -2.51 -1.88
C ALA A 205 -32.78 -1.08 -1.40
N ALA A 206 -33.30 -0.67 -0.23
CA ALA A 206 -33.00 0.64 0.34
C ALA A 206 -31.53 0.70 0.77
N MET A 207 -31.04 -0.34 1.43
CA MET A 207 -29.64 -0.45 1.82
C MET A 207 -28.70 -0.46 0.60
N LEU A 208 -29.02 -1.19 -0.46
CA LEU A 208 -28.24 -1.20 -1.71
C LEU A 208 -28.20 0.18 -2.38
N ARG A 209 -29.33 0.91 -2.34
CA ARG A 209 -29.42 2.27 -2.88
C ARG A 209 -28.62 3.26 -2.04
N GLU A 210 -28.73 3.21 -0.72
CA GLU A 210 -28.05 4.13 0.19
C GLU A 210 -26.54 3.89 0.20
N ARG A 211 -26.13 2.62 0.34
CA ARG A 211 -24.74 2.26 0.63
C ARG A 211 -23.87 2.00 -0.59
N LEU A 212 -24.45 1.51 -1.67
CA LEU A 212 -23.73 1.21 -2.91
C LEU A 212 -24.14 2.12 -4.07
N ALA A 213 -25.10 3.03 -3.85
CA ALA A 213 -25.69 3.87 -4.89
C ALA A 213 -26.24 3.05 -6.08
N LEU A 214 -26.71 1.82 -5.81
CA LEU A 214 -27.29 0.92 -6.81
C LEU A 214 -28.81 0.99 -6.71
N ALA A 215 -29.45 1.70 -7.64
CA ALA A 215 -30.91 1.73 -7.76
C ALA A 215 -31.39 0.48 -8.51
N THR A 216 -31.60 -0.61 -7.77
CA THR A 216 -32.13 -1.86 -8.33
C THR A 216 -33.10 -2.51 -7.34
N GLU A 217 -34.22 -3.01 -7.87
CA GLU A 217 -35.15 -3.87 -7.14
C GLU A 217 -34.83 -5.36 -7.36
N ASP A 218 -33.77 -5.66 -8.13
CA ASP A 218 -33.36 -7.03 -8.38
C ASP A 218 -32.68 -7.64 -7.15
N GLU A 219 -33.12 -8.85 -6.81
CA GLU A 219 -32.43 -9.72 -5.88
C GLU A 219 -31.16 -10.31 -6.51
N TYR A 220 -29.99 -10.04 -5.92
CA TYR A 220 -28.70 -10.58 -6.35
C TYR A 220 -28.25 -11.73 -5.46
N LEU A 221 -27.52 -12.70 -6.02
CA LEU A 221 -26.84 -13.76 -5.30
C LEU A 221 -25.35 -13.40 -5.14
N PRO A 222 -24.89 -12.94 -3.96
CA PRO A 222 -23.47 -12.74 -3.71
C PRO A 222 -22.77 -14.08 -3.58
N VAL A 223 -21.60 -14.23 -4.20
CA VAL A 223 -20.73 -15.41 -4.11
C VAL A 223 -19.35 -14.94 -3.74
N ILE A 224 -18.92 -15.18 -2.51
CA ILE A 224 -17.58 -14.85 -2.03
C ILE A 224 -16.68 -16.08 -2.06
N LEU A 225 -15.48 -15.91 -2.62
CA LEU A 225 -14.49 -16.99 -2.78
C LEU A 225 -13.08 -16.46 -2.47
N PRO A 226 -12.45 -16.89 -1.37
CA PRO A 226 -11.04 -16.65 -1.14
C PRO A 226 -10.21 -17.43 -2.17
N LEU A 227 -9.40 -16.73 -2.96
CA LEU A 227 -8.61 -17.32 -4.05
C LEU A 227 -7.51 -18.24 -3.54
N ARG A 228 -7.07 -18.08 -2.28
CA ARG A 228 -6.18 -19.04 -1.61
C ARG A 228 -6.74 -20.46 -1.56
N ASN A 229 -8.04 -20.61 -1.30
CA ASN A 229 -8.70 -21.92 -1.21
C ASN A 229 -8.78 -22.58 -2.59
N LEU A 230 -9.05 -21.79 -3.64
CA LEU A 230 -9.01 -22.26 -5.02
C LEU A 230 -7.60 -22.71 -5.40
N GLY A 231 -6.58 -21.92 -5.06
CA GLY A 231 -5.18 -22.29 -5.26
C GLY A 231 -4.83 -23.61 -4.59
N GLN A 232 -5.26 -23.82 -3.34
CA GLN A 232 -5.06 -25.08 -2.62
C GLN A 232 -5.62 -26.28 -3.38
N HIS A 233 -6.89 -26.18 -3.78
CA HIS A 233 -7.61 -27.26 -4.43
C HIS A 233 -7.01 -27.58 -5.79
N LEU A 234 -6.62 -26.56 -6.57
CA LEU A 234 -5.91 -26.74 -7.83
C LEU A 234 -4.54 -27.41 -7.64
N ARG A 235 -3.84 -27.14 -6.54
CA ARG A 235 -2.54 -27.76 -6.25
C ARG A 235 -2.68 -29.23 -5.86
N VAL A 236 -3.68 -29.57 -5.03
CA VAL A 236 -3.82 -30.90 -4.43
C VAL A 236 -4.62 -31.85 -5.31
N GLU A 237 -5.78 -31.42 -5.82
CA GLU A 237 -6.74 -32.31 -6.48
C GLU A 237 -6.68 -32.22 -8.02
N HIS A 238 -6.16 -31.11 -8.55
CA HIS A 238 -6.10 -30.87 -9.99
C HIS A 238 -4.73 -30.36 -10.45
N PRO A 239 -3.62 -31.07 -10.20
CA PRO A 239 -2.27 -30.60 -10.55
C PRO A 239 -2.09 -30.35 -12.06
N ASP A 240 -2.82 -31.09 -12.91
CA ASP A 240 -2.78 -30.93 -14.36
C ASP A 240 -3.66 -29.77 -14.87
N SER A 241 -3.08 -28.86 -15.66
CA SER A 241 -3.77 -27.68 -16.20
C SER A 241 -4.57 -27.93 -17.50
N GLY A 242 -4.45 -29.12 -18.09
CA GLY A 242 -5.05 -29.44 -19.40
C GLY A 242 -6.58 -29.43 -19.44
N LYS A 243 -7.25 -29.48 -18.28
CA LYS A 243 -8.72 -29.47 -18.14
C LYS A 243 -9.27 -28.16 -17.53
N ASP A 244 -8.44 -27.12 -17.42
CA ASP A 244 -8.84 -25.86 -16.80
C ASP A 244 -9.94 -25.16 -17.62
N GLY A 245 -11.12 -25.03 -17.02
CA GLY A 245 -12.25 -24.35 -17.64
C GLY A 245 -13.29 -23.87 -16.62
N PRO A 246 -14.33 -23.14 -17.07
CA PRO A 246 -15.35 -22.57 -16.18
C PRO A 246 -16.06 -23.60 -15.31
N ALA A 247 -16.20 -24.84 -15.80
CA ALA A 247 -16.80 -25.95 -15.06
C ALA A 247 -15.98 -26.34 -13.82
N LEU A 248 -14.65 -26.20 -13.85
CA LEU A 248 -13.78 -26.49 -12.72
C LEU A 248 -14.01 -25.48 -11.59
N LEU A 249 -14.08 -24.19 -11.91
CA LEU A 249 -14.39 -23.17 -10.91
C LEU A 249 -15.79 -23.35 -10.32
N LEU A 250 -16.78 -23.66 -11.16
CA LEU A 250 -18.14 -23.92 -10.71
C LEU A 250 -18.22 -25.15 -9.80
N ARG A 251 -17.51 -26.23 -10.15
CA ARG A 251 -17.42 -27.44 -9.32
C ARG A 251 -16.77 -27.13 -7.97
N PHE A 252 -15.67 -26.39 -7.99
CA PHE A 252 -15.00 -25.96 -6.77
C PHE A 252 -15.91 -25.12 -5.86
N LEU A 253 -16.79 -24.27 -6.39
CA LEU A 253 -17.76 -23.53 -5.56
C LEU A 253 -18.68 -24.49 -4.78
N TYR A 254 -19.17 -25.55 -5.42
CA TYR A 254 -19.98 -26.56 -4.74
C TYR A 254 -19.18 -27.29 -3.66
N ASP A 255 -17.97 -27.73 -3.98
CA ASP A 255 -17.11 -28.44 -3.02
C ASP A 255 -16.71 -27.51 -1.86
N TYR A 256 -16.46 -26.23 -2.11
CA TYR A 256 -16.12 -25.20 -1.12
C TYR A 256 -17.25 -24.94 -0.11
N PHE A 257 -18.51 -24.87 -0.56
CA PHE A 257 -19.65 -24.69 0.34
C PHE A 257 -20.09 -26.00 0.99
N ALA A 258 -19.95 -27.14 0.31
CA ALA A 258 -20.18 -28.44 0.91
C ALA A 258 -19.22 -28.72 2.07
N ALA A 259 -17.95 -28.31 1.95
CA ALA A 259 -16.96 -28.38 3.04
C ALA A 259 -17.31 -27.49 4.26
N GLN A 260 -18.23 -26.53 4.08
CA GLN A 260 -18.78 -25.68 5.14
C GLN A 260 -20.16 -26.16 5.62
N GLU A 261 -20.52 -27.41 5.31
CA GLU A 261 -21.82 -28.02 5.65
C GLU A 261 -23.03 -27.28 5.03
N ILE A 262 -22.82 -26.54 3.94
CA ILE A 262 -23.88 -25.89 3.17
C ILE A 262 -24.23 -26.76 1.97
N ALA A 263 -25.36 -27.47 2.07
CA ALA A 263 -25.87 -28.31 0.99
C ALA A 263 -26.62 -27.46 -0.06
N LEU A 264 -26.03 -27.34 -1.26
CA LEU A 264 -26.61 -26.59 -2.38
C LEU A 264 -27.15 -27.57 -3.46
N PRO A 265 -28.28 -27.25 -4.11
CA PRO A 265 -28.72 -27.92 -5.34
C PRO A 265 -27.71 -27.78 -6.48
N ASP A 266 -27.63 -28.75 -7.38
CA ASP A 266 -26.63 -28.78 -8.46
C ASP A 266 -26.77 -27.62 -9.47
N ASP A 267 -27.94 -26.98 -9.52
CA ASP A 267 -28.26 -25.83 -10.36
C ASP A 267 -28.34 -24.50 -9.58
N PHE A 268 -27.88 -24.48 -8.33
CA PHE A 268 -28.02 -23.33 -7.43
C PHE A 268 -27.44 -22.02 -8.01
N PHE A 269 -26.27 -22.08 -8.64
CA PHE A 269 -25.65 -20.89 -9.23
C PHE A 269 -26.12 -20.60 -10.66
N ASP A 270 -26.68 -21.60 -11.34
CA ASP A 270 -26.90 -21.58 -12.81
C ASP A 270 -27.80 -20.43 -13.26
N LYS A 271 -28.96 -20.27 -12.61
CA LYS A 271 -29.93 -19.24 -12.97
C LYS A 271 -29.35 -17.84 -12.78
N SER A 272 -28.72 -17.59 -11.62
CA SER A 272 -28.12 -16.31 -11.24
C SER A 272 -26.91 -15.93 -12.11
N LEU A 273 -26.09 -16.92 -12.48
CA LEU A 273 -24.97 -16.71 -13.41
C LEU A 273 -25.46 -16.37 -14.83
N LYS A 274 -26.45 -17.11 -15.35
CA LYS A 274 -26.97 -16.94 -16.72
C LYS A 274 -27.76 -15.64 -16.90
N ASN A 275 -28.55 -15.24 -15.92
CA ASN A 275 -29.35 -14.01 -15.99
C ASN A 275 -28.58 -12.75 -15.55
N GLY A 276 -27.37 -12.90 -14.99
CA GLY A 276 -26.54 -11.79 -14.52
C GLY A 276 -26.90 -11.26 -13.13
N LYS A 277 -27.71 -11.99 -12.37
CA LYS A 277 -28.07 -11.66 -10.98
C LYS A 277 -27.08 -12.22 -9.95
N ALA A 278 -25.90 -12.66 -10.37
CA ALA A 278 -24.82 -13.05 -9.46
C ALA A 278 -23.79 -11.91 -9.28
N VAL A 279 -23.26 -11.79 -8.06
CA VAL A 279 -22.13 -10.90 -7.72
C VAL A 279 -20.98 -11.77 -7.22
N ILE A 280 -19.94 -11.92 -8.03
CA ILE A 280 -18.79 -12.78 -7.76
C ILE A 280 -17.67 -11.95 -7.13
N LEU A 281 -17.34 -12.26 -5.88
CA LEU A 281 -16.39 -11.56 -5.02
C LEU A 281 -15.19 -12.49 -4.78
N LEU A 282 -14.05 -12.19 -5.39
CA LEU A 282 -12.85 -13.03 -5.38
C LEU A 282 -11.77 -12.37 -4.52
N ASP A 283 -11.46 -12.95 -3.36
CA ASP A 283 -10.56 -12.32 -2.38
C ASP A 283 -9.12 -12.83 -2.47
N GLY A 284 -8.16 -11.92 -2.56
CA GLY A 284 -6.74 -12.19 -2.30
C GLY A 284 -6.01 -12.92 -3.42
N MET A 285 -5.89 -12.33 -4.62
CA MET A 285 -5.03 -12.90 -5.68
C MET A 285 -3.56 -12.99 -5.24
N ASP A 286 -3.11 -12.07 -4.39
CA ASP A 286 -1.77 -12.07 -3.79
C ASP A 286 -1.56 -13.18 -2.76
N GLU A 287 -2.63 -13.77 -2.21
CA GLU A 287 -2.56 -14.84 -1.20
C GLU A 287 -2.14 -16.21 -1.77
N VAL A 288 -1.95 -16.29 -3.09
CA VAL A 288 -1.45 -17.46 -3.79
C VAL A 288 0.03 -17.26 -4.07
N ALA A 289 0.90 -17.85 -3.25
CA ALA A 289 2.34 -17.56 -3.37
C ALA A 289 2.95 -18.02 -4.70
N ASP A 290 2.58 -19.22 -5.17
CA ASP A 290 3.08 -19.75 -6.42
C ASP A 290 2.64 -18.87 -7.60
N LYS A 291 3.61 -18.33 -8.34
CA LYS A 291 3.38 -17.45 -9.48
C LYS A 291 2.64 -18.17 -10.62
N THR A 292 3.01 -19.41 -10.93
CA THR A 292 2.39 -20.20 -12.01
C THR A 292 0.94 -20.53 -11.68
N LEU A 293 0.64 -20.76 -10.40
CA LEU A 293 -0.69 -20.99 -9.88
C LEU A 293 -1.54 -19.72 -9.92
N ARG A 294 -0.97 -18.55 -9.58
CA ARG A 294 -1.63 -17.24 -9.79
C ARG A 294 -2.02 -17.01 -11.24
N GLU A 295 -1.09 -17.26 -12.18
CA GLU A 295 -1.37 -17.16 -13.62
C GLU A 295 -2.47 -18.14 -14.06
N ARG A 296 -2.46 -19.36 -13.50
CA ARG A 296 -3.50 -20.37 -13.76
C ARG A 296 -4.87 -19.92 -13.25
N ILE A 297 -4.95 -19.38 -12.05
CA ILE A 297 -6.19 -18.85 -11.45
C ILE A 297 -6.70 -17.65 -12.25
N ALA A 298 -5.82 -16.71 -12.64
CA ALA A 298 -6.18 -15.59 -13.49
C ALA A 298 -6.82 -16.05 -14.81
N ARG A 299 -6.19 -17.01 -15.50
CA ARG A 299 -6.77 -17.63 -16.73
C ARG A 299 -8.11 -18.32 -16.48
N LEU A 300 -8.27 -18.98 -15.33
CA LEU A 300 -9.53 -19.63 -14.96
C LEU A 300 -10.66 -18.61 -14.76
N ILE A 301 -10.37 -17.51 -14.07
CA ILE A 301 -11.31 -16.39 -13.86
C ILE A 301 -11.68 -15.77 -15.20
N GLU A 302 -10.71 -15.50 -16.08
CA GLU A 302 -10.96 -14.97 -17.42
C GLU A 302 -11.90 -15.88 -18.22
N LYS A 303 -11.60 -17.18 -18.30
CA LYS A 303 -12.48 -18.16 -18.96
C LYS A 303 -13.88 -18.16 -18.34
N PHE A 304 -13.98 -18.03 -17.02
CA PHE A 304 -15.28 -17.96 -16.32
C PHE A 304 -16.08 -16.71 -16.70
N THR A 305 -15.42 -15.55 -16.82
CA THR A 305 -16.06 -14.30 -17.28
C THR A 305 -16.49 -14.35 -18.75
N VAL A 306 -15.78 -15.10 -19.59
CA VAL A 306 -16.18 -15.35 -20.98
C VAL A 306 -17.45 -16.22 -21.03
N ARG A 307 -17.52 -17.27 -20.20
CA ARG A 307 -18.71 -18.14 -20.12
C ARG A 307 -19.92 -17.43 -19.52
N TYR A 308 -19.69 -16.60 -18.51
CA TYR A 308 -20.72 -15.84 -17.80
C TYR A 308 -20.36 -14.34 -17.85
N PRO A 309 -20.73 -13.62 -18.91
CA PRO A 309 -20.32 -12.21 -19.06
C PRO A 309 -21.19 -11.22 -18.28
N LYS A 310 -22.39 -11.64 -17.85
CA LYS A 310 -23.40 -10.79 -17.20
C LYS A 310 -23.24 -10.63 -15.68
N PRO A 311 -22.71 -11.57 -14.90
CA PRO A 311 -22.48 -11.32 -13.47
C PRO A 311 -21.56 -10.11 -13.23
N ARG A 312 -21.63 -9.56 -12.02
CA ARG A 312 -20.66 -8.58 -11.54
C ARG A 312 -19.46 -9.31 -10.95
N TYR A 313 -18.26 -8.81 -11.19
CA TYR A 313 -17.01 -9.39 -10.68
C TYR A 313 -16.22 -8.34 -9.90
N VAL A 314 -15.80 -8.66 -8.69
CA VAL A 314 -14.87 -7.85 -7.90
C VAL A 314 -13.74 -8.77 -7.44
N VAL A 315 -12.50 -8.42 -7.74
CA VAL A 315 -11.30 -9.16 -7.36
C VAL A 315 -10.40 -8.28 -6.52
N THR A 316 -9.81 -8.78 -5.44
CA THR A 316 -8.82 -8.03 -4.65
C THR A 316 -7.40 -8.57 -4.85
N SER A 317 -6.40 -7.69 -4.77
CA SER A 317 -4.98 -8.07 -4.80
C SER A 317 -4.11 -7.03 -4.10
N ARG A 318 -2.87 -7.37 -3.75
CA ARG A 318 -1.81 -6.36 -3.50
C ARG A 318 -1.31 -5.72 -4.79
N ILE A 319 -0.71 -4.54 -4.65
CA ILE A 319 -0.03 -3.83 -5.73
C ILE A 319 1.20 -4.64 -6.17
N VAL A 320 2.02 -5.06 -5.20
CA VAL A 320 3.17 -5.93 -5.43
C VAL A 320 2.66 -7.35 -5.70
N GLY A 321 2.96 -7.88 -6.89
CA GLY A 321 2.50 -9.20 -7.34
C GLY A 321 1.36 -9.17 -8.36
N TYR A 322 0.77 -8.00 -8.63
CA TYR A 322 -0.19 -7.80 -9.72
C TYR A 322 0.48 -7.17 -10.96
N GLU A 323 1.58 -7.77 -11.42
CA GLU A 323 2.34 -7.27 -12.58
C GLU A 323 2.41 -8.30 -13.72
N LYS A 324 2.21 -7.79 -14.95
CA LYS A 324 2.34 -8.37 -16.30
C LYS A 324 1.78 -9.77 -16.59
N ALA A 325 2.01 -10.79 -15.76
CA ALA A 325 1.63 -12.18 -16.03
C ALA A 325 0.41 -12.68 -15.23
N ALA A 326 0.23 -12.21 -13.98
CA ALA A 326 -0.94 -12.55 -13.14
C ALA A 326 -2.10 -11.54 -13.26
N ARG A 327 -1.96 -10.54 -14.16
CA ARG A 327 -2.98 -9.52 -14.39
C ARG A 327 -4.17 -10.15 -15.11
N ILE A 328 -5.34 -10.09 -14.48
CA ILE A 328 -6.60 -10.47 -15.11
C ILE A 328 -6.89 -9.44 -16.21
N GLY A 329 -7.30 -9.93 -17.39
CA GLY A 329 -7.33 -9.22 -18.67
C GLY A 329 -7.92 -7.80 -18.69
N ALA A 330 -7.69 -7.09 -19.80
CA ALA A 330 -7.96 -5.66 -19.98
C ALA A 330 -9.41 -5.20 -19.73
N GLU A 331 -10.38 -6.12 -19.73
CA GLU A 331 -11.80 -5.80 -19.47
C GLU A 331 -12.13 -5.55 -18.00
N PHE A 332 -11.19 -5.76 -17.08
CA PHE A 332 -11.35 -5.36 -15.68
C PHE A 332 -10.89 -3.92 -15.47
N GLY A 333 -11.78 -3.09 -14.92
CA GLY A 333 -11.39 -1.82 -14.31
C GLY A 333 -10.44 -2.08 -13.15
N LEU A 334 -9.48 -1.19 -12.95
CA LEU A 334 -8.49 -1.33 -11.87
C LEU A 334 -8.64 -0.14 -10.92
N ALA A 335 -8.89 -0.40 -9.65
CA ALA A 335 -9.06 0.62 -8.61
C ALA A 335 -7.99 0.43 -7.53
N LYS A 336 -7.14 1.44 -7.32
CA LYS A 336 -6.12 1.42 -6.25
C LYS A 336 -6.65 2.09 -4.99
N VAL A 337 -6.82 1.32 -3.91
CA VAL A 337 -7.23 1.81 -2.58
C VAL A 337 -6.20 2.80 -2.06
N ARG A 338 -6.68 3.88 -1.46
CA ARG A 338 -5.89 4.93 -0.83
C ARG A 338 -5.88 4.78 0.69
N ASP A 339 -4.88 5.37 1.33
CA ASP A 339 -4.89 5.60 2.77
C ASP A 339 -6.05 6.54 3.14
N PHE A 340 -6.55 6.45 4.38
CA PHE A 340 -7.59 7.35 4.88
C PHE A 340 -7.10 8.80 4.89
N SER A 341 -7.94 9.70 4.39
CA SER A 341 -7.84 11.13 4.63
C SER A 341 -8.12 11.46 6.10
N PRO A 342 -7.70 12.65 6.59
CA PRO A 342 -8.01 13.08 7.96
C PRO A 342 -9.52 13.07 8.27
N ALA A 343 -10.36 13.36 7.28
CA ALA A 343 -11.82 13.29 7.43
C ALA A 343 -12.31 11.84 7.58
N GLU A 344 -11.80 10.90 6.79
CA GLU A 344 -12.11 9.46 6.91
C GLU A 344 -11.61 8.88 8.23
N VAL A 345 -10.43 9.32 8.73
CA VAL A 345 -9.92 8.95 10.06
C VAL A 345 -10.88 9.41 11.16
N ARG A 346 -11.31 10.68 11.13
CA ARG A 346 -12.28 11.24 12.10
C ARG A 346 -13.61 10.48 12.06
N GLN A 347 -14.13 10.23 10.85
CA GLN A 347 -15.37 9.49 10.66
C GLN A 347 -15.27 8.07 11.21
N PHE A 348 -14.19 7.36 10.88
CA PHE A 348 -13.95 6.03 11.40
C PHE A 348 -13.90 6.01 12.93
N VAL A 349 -13.17 6.95 13.56
CA VAL A 349 -13.06 7.03 15.02
C VAL A 349 -14.42 7.28 15.67
N LEU A 350 -15.23 8.19 15.12
CA LEU A 350 -16.58 8.45 15.62
C LEU A 350 -17.47 7.21 15.54
N ASP A 351 -17.55 6.60 14.35
CA ASP A 351 -18.41 5.44 14.11
C ASP A 351 -17.96 4.24 14.93
N TRP A 352 -16.65 3.99 14.97
CA TRP A 352 -16.04 2.93 15.78
C TRP A 352 -16.41 3.08 17.26
N THR A 353 -16.17 4.25 17.85
CA THR A 353 -16.42 4.47 19.28
C THR A 353 -17.91 4.39 19.60
N ARG A 354 -18.80 4.94 18.77
CA ARG A 354 -20.25 4.82 18.94
C ARG A 354 -20.72 3.37 18.95
N VAL A 355 -20.28 2.59 17.96
CA VAL A 355 -20.68 1.18 17.85
C VAL A 355 -20.14 0.36 19.02
N VAL A 356 -18.90 0.59 19.42
CA VAL A 356 -18.28 -0.12 20.55
C VAL A 356 -19.00 0.20 21.86
N GLU A 357 -19.22 1.48 22.17
CA GLU A 357 -19.85 1.86 23.44
C GLU A 357 -21.33 1.43 23.49
N SER A 358 -22.08 1.53 22.38
CA SER A 358 -23.45 1.03 22.32
C SER A 358 -23.53 -0.49 22.48
N THR A 359 -22.61 -1.22 21.85
CA THR A 359 -22.52 -2.69 21.99
C THR A 359 -22.22 -3.11 23.43
N LEU A 360 -21.34 -2.38 24.11
CA LEU A 360 -20.96 -2.65 25.50
C LEU A 360 -22.07 -2.30 26.49
N ALA A 361 -22.79 -1.20 26.25
CA ALA A 361 -23.91 -0.79 27.08
C ALA A 361 -25.15 -1.66 26.84
N GLY A 362 -25.26 -2.29 25.67
CA GLY A 362 -26.49 -2.93 25.21
C GLY A 362 -27.62 -1.92 25.01
N ASP A 363 -27.26 -0.64 24.83
CA ASP A 363 -28.15 0.53 24.79
C ASP A 363 -27.56 1.54 23.80
N ASP A 364 -28.41 2.10 22.94
CA ASP A 364 -28.10 3.12 21.93
C ASP A 364 -28.72 4.48 22.27
N SER A 365 -29.05 4.72 23.54
CA SER A 365 -29.59 5.99 24.03
C SER A 365 -28.68 7.20 23.72
N GLU A 366 -29.29 8.39 23.61
CA GLU A 366 -28.56 9.64 23.39
C GLU A 366 -27.45 9.90 24.42
N GLU A 367 -27.61 9.39 25.64
CA GLU A 367 -26.60 9.53 26.69
C GLU A 367 -25.33 8.72 26.37
N ILE A 368 -25.48 7.47 25.93
CA ILE A 368 -24.37 6.61 25.49
C ILE A 368 -23.69 7.20 24.25
N LEU A 369 -24.47 7.70 23.28
CA LEU A 369 -23.92 8.31 22.08
C LEU A 369 -23.13 9.60 22.38
N ARG A 370 -23.59 10.45 23.31
CA ARG A 370 -22.83 11.64 23.75
C ARG A 370 -21.54 11.26 24.46
N LEU A 371 -21.56 10.22 25.29
CA LEU A 371 -20.35 9.71 25.95
C LEU A 371 -19.34 9.18 24.92
N ALA A 372 -19.82 8.43 23.93
CA ALA A 372 -19.02 7.91 22.83
C ALA A 372 -18.39 9.04 22.01
N ASP A 373 -19.16 10.07 21.66
CA ASP A 373 -18.67 11.25 20.93
C ASP A 373 -17.57 11.99 21.71
N ALA A 374 -17.74 12.16 23.02
CA ALA A 374 -16.74 12.78 23.87
C ALA A 374 -15.46 11.92 24.01
N GLN A 375 -15.56 10.59 23.92
CA GLN A 375 -14.38 9.70 23.87
C GLN A 375 -13.71 9.74 22.50
N ALA A 376 -14.48 9.73 21.43
CA ALA A 376 -14.00 9.84 20.05
C ALA A 376 -13.24 11.15 19.84
N GLN A 377 -13.78 12.28 20.33
CA GLN A 377 -13.11 13.58 20.21
C GLN A 377 -11.76 13.61 20.93
N ARG A 378 -11.66 13.02 22.13
CA ARG A 378 -10.38 12.90 22.85
C ARG A 378 -9.35 12.09 22.06
N LEU A 379 -9.78 11.01 21.41
CA LEU A 379 -8.91 10.22 20.54
C LEU A 379 -8.47 11.01 19.30
N ILE A 380 -9.40 11.72 18.65
CA ILE A 380 -9.10 12.58 17.49
C ILE A 380 -8.06 13.63 17.89
N ASP A 381 -8.26 14.32 19.01
CA ASP A 381 -7.33 15.35 19.51
C ASP A 381 -5.95 14.74 19.82
N ALA A 382 -5.91 13.53 20.40
CA ALA A 382 -4.66 12.81 20.69
C ALA A 382 -3.91 12.38 19.42
N ILE A 383 -4.63 11.96 18.37
CA ILE A 383 -4.05 11.61 17.07
C ILE A 383 -3.50 12.87 16.39
N GLU A 384 -4.27 13.95 16.35
CA GLU A 384 -3.91 15.17 15.60
C GLU A 384 -2.80 15.99 16.27
N SER A 385 -2.72 15.95 17.59
CA SER A 385 -1.63 16.60 18.34
C SER A 385 -0.30 15.84 18.25
N ASN A 386 -0.30 14.58 17.80
CA ASN A 386 0.91 13.78 17.63
C ASN A 386 1.11 13.39 16.15
N PRO A 387 1.93 14.14 15.39
CA PRO A 387 2.16 13.89 13.96
C PRO A 387 2.57 12.45 13.62
N ARG A 388 3.29 11.78 14.53
CA ARG A 388 3.75 10.40 14.32
C ARG A 388 2.62 9.38 14.44
N VAL A 389 1.65 9.64 15.33
CA VAL A 389 0.44 8.82 15.46
C VAL A 389 -0.49 9.09 14.29
N ALA A 390 -0.62 10.36 13.87
CA ALA A 390 -1.39 10.74 12.69
C ALA A 390 -0.91 10.03 11.41
N ASP A 391 0.41 9.92 11.21
CA ASP A 391 0.99 9.21 10.06
C ASP A 391 0.66 7.70 10.04
N LEU A 392 0.39 7.09 11.19
CA LEU A 392 -0.01 5.68 11.30
C LEU A 392 -1.53 5.52 11.15
N ALA A 393 -2.30 6.48 11.68
CA ALA A 393 -3.75 6.49 11.72
C ALA A 393 -4.40 6.53 10.32
N VAL A 394 -3.66 6.88 9.26
CA VAL A 394 -4.17 6.82 7.89
C VAL A 394 -4.37 5.38 7.39
N ASN A 395 -3.74 4.38 8.02
CA ASN A 395 -3.97 2.96 7.72
C ASN A 395 -5.14 2.43 8.58
N PRO A 396 -6.22 1.89 7.98
CA PRO A 396 -7.40 1.44 8.72
C PRO A 396 -7.11 0.41 9.83
N LEU A 397 -6.18 -0.53 9.57
CA LEU A 397 -5.78 -1.53 10.57
C LEU A 397 -5.10 -0.85 11.77
N LEU A 398 -4.12 0.02 11.51
CA LEU A 398 -3.39 0.72 12.57
C LEU A 398 -4.31 1.70 13.32
N LEU A 399 -5.23 2.37 12.63
CA LEU A 399 -6.22 3.23 13.26
C LEU A 399 -7.11 2.45 14.24
N THR A 400 -7.55 1.26 13.83
CA THR A 400 -8.33 0.38 14.71
C THR A 400 -7.52 0.02 15.96
N VAL A 401 -6.25 -0.34 15.78
CA VAL A 401 -5.34 -0.67 16.90
C VAL A 401 -5.11 0.54 17.81
N ILE A 402 -4.89 1.73 17.26
CA ILE A 402 -4.74 2.98 18.04
C ILE A 402 -6.01 3.28 18.82
N ALA A 403 -7.19 3.15 18.20
CA ALA A 403 -8.47 3.37 18.86
C ALA A 403 -8.69 2.40 20.03
N LEU A 404 -8.26 1.15 19.87
CA LEU A 404 -8.29 0.15 20.93
C LEU A 404 -7.35 0.53 22.07
N VAL A 405 -6.07 0.82 21.78
CA VAL A 405 -5.07 1.19 22.81
C VAL A 405 -5.56 2.39 23.63
N HIS A 406 -6.06 3.44 22.97
CA HIS A 406 -6.60 4.63 23.65
C HIS A 406 -7.76 4.29 24.59
N ARG A 407 -8.67 3.43 24.15
CA ARG A 407 -9.82 2.99 24.96
C ARG A 407 -9.38 2.33 26.27
N TYR A 408 -8.27 1.57 26.26
CA TYR A 408 -7.78 0.88 27.46
C TYR A 408 -6.92 1.73 28.38
N ARG A 409 -6.11 2.62 27.82
CA ARG A 409 -5.13 3.41 28.60
C ARG A 409 -5.59 4.81 28.95
N ALA A 410 -6.75 5.24 28.46
CA ALA A 410 -7.30 6.61 28.52
C ALA A 410 -6.45 7.69 27.81
N ASN A 411 -5.13 7.50 27.70
CA ASN A 411 -4.21 8.33 26.95
C ASN A 411 -3.35 7.46 26.02
N LEU A 412 -3.04 7.97 24.83
CA LEU A 412 -2.07 7.34 23.93
C LEU A 412 -0.63 7.59 24.42
N PRO A 413 0.26 6.59 24.32
CA PRO A 413 1.68 6.82 24.57
C PRO A 413 2.25 7.90 23.65
N GLU A 414 3.08 8.79 24.20
CA GLU A 414 3.73 9.85 23.42
C GLU A 414 4.77 9.29 22.44
N ARG A 415 5.33 8.12 22.76
CA ARG A 415 6.44 7.48 22.05
C ARG A 415 5.97 6.33 21.18
N ARG A 416 6.57 6.22 19.98
CA ARG A 416 6.22 5.19 18.99
C ARG A 416 6.49 3.77 19.49
N SER A 417 7.63 3.54 20.13
CA SER A 417 7.98 2.22 20.65
C SER A 417 7.01 1.74 21.73
N GLU A 418 6.54 2.66 22.59
CA GLU A 418 5.55 2.37 23.62
C GLU A 418 4.16 2.13 22.99
N LEU A 419 3.77 2.91 21.97
CA LEU A 419 2.53 2.65 21.23
C LEU A 419 2.53 1.28 20.54
N TYR A 420 3.64 0.87 19.93
CA TYR A 420 3.75 -0.46 19.31
C TYR A 420 3.79 -1.58 20.33
N GLU A 421 4.43 -1.37 21.48
CA GLU A 421 4.39 -2.30 22.59
C GLU A 421 2.95 -2.53 23.06
N GLU A 422 2.21 -1.46 23.33
CA GLU A 422 0.81 -1.55 23.75
C GLU A 422 -0.07 -2.18 22.67
N ALA A 423 0.17 -1.86 21.40
CA ALA A 423 -0.53 -2.49 20.28
C ALA A 423 -0.28 -4.01 20.22
N VAL A 424 0.97 -4.44 20.38
CA VAL A 424 1.35 -5.86 20.41
C VAL A 424 0.75 -6.55 21.63
N GLU A 425 0.78 -5.93 22.81
CA GLU A 425 0.16 -6.46 24.01
C GLU A 425 -1.36 -6.59 23.86
N VAL A 426 -2.03 -5.63 23.22
CA VAL A 426 -3.47 -5.67 22.95
C VAL A 426 -3.82 -6.77 21.94
N LEU A 427 -3.01 -6.96 20.89
CA LEU A 427 -3.26 -8.00 19.88
C LEU A 427 -2.89 -9.41 20.36
N LEU A 428 -1.86 -9.52 21.20
CA LEU A 428 -1.45 -10.81 21.77
C LEU A 428 -2.25 -11.14 23.02
N GLY A 429 -2.65 -10.19 23.87
CA GLY A 429 -3.43 -10.40 25.08
C GLY A 429 -4.78 -11.05 24.78
N ASN A 430 -5.12 -12.16 25.48
CA ASN A 430 -6.52 -12.58 25.52
C ASN A 430 -7.30 -11.52 26.31
N TRP A 431 -8.35 -10.98 25.70
CA TRP A 431 -9.05 -9.76 26.13
C TRP A 431 -9.86 -9.91 27.44
N ASP A 432 -10.01 -11.11 27.98
CA ASP A 432 -10.72 -11.37 29.24
C ASP A 432 -9.94 -10.95 30.52
N ALA A 433 -8.64 -10.69 30.43
CA ALA A 433 -7.82 -10.37 31.61
C ALA A 433 -7.98 -8.93 32.12
N ALA A 434 -8.45 -8.00 31.28
CA ALA A 434 -8.36 -6.55 31.57
C ALA A 434 -9.51 -5.99 32.43
N LYS A 435 -10.54 -6.78 32.80
CA LYS A 435 -11.64 -6.31 33.65
C LYS A 435 -11.92 -7.14 34.91
N SER A 436 -11.44 -8.37 35.03
CA SER A 436 -11.95 -9.31 36.04
C SER A 436 -10.90 -9.98 36.93
N GLY A 437 -9.59 -9.78 36.70
CA GLY A 437 -8.56 -10.53 37.44
C GLY A 437 -8.60 -12.05 37.20
N MET A 438 -9.41 -12.52 36.25
CA MET A 438 -9.41 -13.89 35.74
C MET A 438 -8.66 -13.91 34.40
N GLN A 439 -7.49 -14.53 34.39
CA GLN A 439 -6.80 -14.87 33.14
C GLN A 439 -7.63 -15.91 32.39
N THR A 440 -8.12 -15.61 31.18
CA THR A 440 -8.49 -16.70 30.27
C THR A 440 -7.23 -17.43 29.84
N GLU A 441 -7.13 -18.66 30.30
CA GLU A 441 -5.98 -19.54 30.15
C GLU A 441 -5.72 -19.86 28.67
N PHE A 442 -4.65 -19.30 28.09
CA PHE A 442 -4.15 -19.73 26.77
C PHE A 442 -3.33 -21.00 26.97
N SER A 443 -3.98 -22.16 26.84
CA SER A 443 -3.35 -23.45 27.15
C SER A 443 -2.95 -24.22 25.90
N VAL A 444 -1.65 -24.37 25.69
CA VAL A 444 -1.08 -25.24 24.65
C VAL A 444 -0.72 -26.59 25.29
N GLY A 445 -1.72 -27.46 25.42
CA GLY A 445 -1.57 -28.71 26.18
C GLY A 445 -1.71 -28.43 27.68
N GLU A 446 -0.68 -28.77 28.45
CA GLU A 446 -0.59 -28.49 29.90
C GLU A 446 0.06 -27.13 30.21
N ILE A 447 0.63 -26.46 29.20
CA ILE A 447 1.33 -25.19 29.37
C ILE A 447 0.38 -24.03 29.14
N LYS A 448 0.32 -23.13 30.13
CA LYS A 448 -0.35 -21.83 30.03
C LYS A 448 0.66 -20.80 29.54
N LEU A 449 0.37 -20.14 28.43
CA LEU A 449 1.20 -19.08 27.86
C LEU A 449 0.54 -17.71 28.16
N ASP A 450 1.28 -16.79 28.76
CA ASP A 450 0.80 -15.41 28.93
C ASP A 450 1.05 -14.57 27.65
N SER A 451 0.78 -13.26 27.68
CA SER A 451 1.09 -12.38 26.52
C SER A 451 2.59 -12.26 26.26
N GLY A 452 3.41 -12.25 27.31
CA GLY A 452 4.87 -12.22 27.21
C GLY A 452 5.43 -13.47 26.55
N ASP A 453 4.96 -14.66 26.94
CA ASP A 453 5.37 -15.93 26.34
C ASP A 453 5.06 -15.98 24.84
N ARG A 454 3.84 -15.57 24.47
CA ARG A 454 3.38 -15.55 23.07
C ARG A 454 4.17 -14.56 22.23
N ARG A 455 4.51 -13.41 22.80
CA ARG A 455 5.36 -12.40 22.17
C ARG A 455 6.78 -12.93 21.94
N SER A 456 7.38 -13.56 22.94
CA SER A 456 8.72 -14.16 22.82
C SER A 456 8.78 -15.32 21.83
N LEU A 457 7.65 -15.98 21.52
CA LEU A 457 7.56 -16.95 20.41
C LEU A 457 7.61 -16.27 19.02
N LEU A 458 7.10 -15.05 18.89
CA LEU A 458 7.02 -14.32 17.61
C LEU A 458 8.23 -13.44 17.31
N GLU A 459 8.96 -13.00 18.34
CA GLU A 459 10.20 -12.21 18.22
C GLU A 459 11.23 -12.86 17.25
N PRO A 460 11.60 -14.15 17.39
CA PRO A 460 12.52 -14.82 16.46
C PRO A 460 11.98 -14.91 15.03
N VAL A 461 10.66 -15.09 14.88
CA VAL A 461 10.00 -15.16 13.57
C VAL A 461 10.11 -13.83 12.85
N ALA A 462 9.78 -12.74 13.55
CA ALA A 462 9.88 -11.38 13.02
C ALA A 462 11.30 -11.05 12.59
N PHE A 463 12.29 -11.37 13.42
CA PHE A 463 13.69 -11.15 13.10
C PHE A 463 14.15 -11.94 11.88
N TRP A 464 13.84 -13.24 11.82
CA TRP A 464 14.23 -14.10 10.69
C TRP A 464 13.67 -13.60 9.35
N MET A 465 12.40 -13.17 9.36
CA MET A 465 11.73 -12.59 8.20
C MET A 465 12.39 -11.27 7.80
N HIS A 466 12.62 -10.37 8.77
CA HIS A 466 13.22 -9.06 8.51
C HIS A 466 14.65 -9.16 7.99
N GLU A 467 15.44 -10.09 8.53
CA GLU A 467 16.83 -10.36 8.10
C GLU A 467 16.93 -10.83 6.65
N ARG A 468 15.90 -11.50 6.14
CA ARG A 468 15.82 -11.96 4.75
C ARG A 468 15.08 -10.99 3.83
N GLU A 469 14.73 -9.80 4.33
CA GLU A 469 13.88 -8.83 3.62
C GLU A 469 12.54 -9.43 3.18
N GLN A 470 12.04 -10.40 3.94
CA GLN A 470 10.79 -11.11 3.69
C GLN A 470 9.65 -10.55 4.52
N ARG A 471 8.45 -10.56 3.94
CA ARG A 471 7.19 -10.19 4.62
C ARG A 471 6.29 -11.39 4.90
N GLU A 472 6.69 -12.55 4.42
CA GLU A 472 5.95 -13.81 4.48
C GLU A 472 6.91 -14.96 4.78
N ILE A 473 6.40 -16.00 5.45
CA ILE A 473 7.15 -17.18 5.87
C ILE A 473 6.34 -18.44 5.59
N GLU A 474 6.98 -19.47 5.06
CA GLU A 474 6.34 -20.77 4.84
C GLU A 474 6.15 -21.52 6.15
N LEU A 475 5.15 -22.41 6.19
CA LEU A 475 4.77 -23.15 7.39
C LEU A 475 5.93 -23.98 7.93
N ASP A 476 6.72 -24.61 7.06
CA ASP A 476 7.83 -25.45 7.48
C ASP A 476 8.94 -24.60 8.14
N ASP A 477 9.27 -23.45 7.57
CA ASP A 477 10.20 -22.49 8.16
C ASP A 477 9.66 -21.94 9.47
N LEU A 478 8.39 -21.55 9.52
CA LEU A 478 7.73 -21.06 10.73
C LEU A 478 7.76 -22.10 11.86
N ARG A 479 7.47 -23.38 11.55
CA ARG A 479 7.60 -24.48 12.51
C ARG A 479 9.03 -24.64 12.98
N SER A 480 10.00 -24.53 12.08
CA SER A 480 11.42 -24.68 12.42
C SER A 480 11.88 -23.62 13.42
N LEU A 481 11.31 -22.41 13.36
CA LEU A 481 11.59 -21.30 14.28
C LEU A 481 10.88 -21.45 15.63
N LEU A 482 9.63 -21.96 15.65
CA LEU A 482 8.85 -22.12 16.87
C LEU A 482 9.25 -23.36 17.69
N LEU A 483 9.62 -24.45 17.00
CA LEU A 483 9.87 -25.74 17.63
C LEU A 483 10.97 -25.73 18.70
N PRO A 484 12.12 -25.05 18.54
CA PRO A 484 13.14 -24.96 19.58
C PRO A 484 12.62 -24.38 20.89
N THR A 485 11.84 -23.30 20.84
CA THR A 485 11.28 -22.66 22.03
C THR A 485 10.28 -23.57 22.74
N PHE A 486 9.40 -24.24 21.99
CA PHE A 486 8.48 -25.23 22.56
C PHE A 486 9.18 -26.47 23.14
N LYS A 487 10.31 -26.90 22.56
CA LYS A 487 11.13 -27.98 23.13
C LYS A 487 11.75 -27.60 24.47
N ASN A 488 12.12 -26.33 24.64
CA ASN A 488 12.65 -25.83 25.91
C ASN A 488 11.54 -25.68 26.97
N MET A 489 10.32 -25.34 26.55
CA MET A 489 9.17 -25.19 27.46
C MET A 489 8.55 -26.54 27.86
N ILE A 490 8.62 -27.59 27.02
CA ILE A 490 7.95 -28.88 27.23
C ILE A 490 8.96 -30.00 27.50
N ALA A 491 8.96 -30.54 28.72
CA ALA A 491 9.84 -31.65 29.13
C ALA A 491 9.50 -33.03 28.51
N ASN A 492 8.32 -33.17 27.88
CA ASN A 492 7.73 -34.46 27.46
C ASN A 492 8.15 -34.94 26.04
N GLY A 493 9.29 -34.48 25.53
CA GLY A 493 9.90 -34.96 24.27
C GLY A 493 9.37 -34.35 22.95
N PRO A 494 9.99 -34.69 21.80
CA PRO A 494 9.79 -33.97 20.52
C PRO A 494 8.36 -34.01 19.94
N ASN A 495 7.61 -35.08 20.20
CA ASN A 495 6.24 -35.22 19.71
C ASN A 495 5.26 -34.28 20.41
N ALA A 496 5.49 -33.98 21.70
CA ALA A 496 4.67 -33.04 22.45
C ALA A 496 4.91 -31.60 21.98
N ALA A 497 6.17 -31.23 21.71
CA ALA A 497 6.54 -29.92 21.18
C ALA A 497 5.94 -29.67 19.78
N ASN A 498 5.94 -30.67 18.89
CA ASN A 498 5.29 -30.55 17.57
C ASN A 498 3.77 -30.29 17.70
N LYS A 499 3.07 -31.08 18.53
CA LYS A 499 1.65 -30.86 18.80
C LYS A 499 1.35 -29.50 19.42
N ALA A 500 2.28 -28.99 20.24
CA ALA A 500 2.17 -27.67 20.83
C ALA A 500 2.31 -26.56 19.77
N VAL A 501 3.28 -26.68 18.86
CA VAL A 501 3.41 -25.77 17.70
C VAL A 501 2.13 -25.81 16.85
N ASP A 502 1.61 -26.99 16.52
CA ASP A 502 0.37 -27.13 15.74
C ASP A 502 -0.80 -26.39 16.39
N ARG A 503 -0.96 -26.60 17.71
CA ARG A 503 -2.03 -25.97 18.47
C ARG A 503 -1.82 -24.46 18.58
N PHE A 504 -0.59 -23.99 18.78
CA PHE A 504 -0.27 -22.57 18.81
C PHE A 504 -0.58 -21.89 17.48
N LEU A 505 -0.18 -22.48 16.36
CA LEU A 505 -0.49 -21.97 15.02
C LEU A 505 -1.99 -21.96 14.73
N GLY A 506 -2.71 -23.02 15.14
CA GLY A 506 -4.17 -23.05 15.06
C GLY A 506 -4.81 -21.89 15.83
N ILE A 507 -4.38 -21.66 17.08
CA ILE A 507 -4.93 -20.58 17.89
C ILE A 507 -4.54 -19.20 17.34
N ILE A 508 -3.31 -18.99 16.87
CA ILE A 508 -2.89 -17.72 16.26
C ILE A 508 -3.76 -17.40 15.05
N ASN A 509 -4.00 -18.39 14.18
CA ASN A 509 -4.82 -18.24 12.98
C ASN A 509 -6.29 -17.93 13.31
N GLU A 510 -6.79 -18.48 14.42
CA GLU A 510 -8.16 -18.28 14.88
C GLU A 510 -8.36 -16.97 15.68
N ARG A 511 -7.34 -16.51 16.43
CA ARG A 511 -7.53 -15.55 17.53
C ARG A 511 -6.50 -14.42 17.68
N SER A 512 -5.36 -14.38 17.00
CA SER A 512 -4.31 -13.41 17.41
C SER A 512 -4.32 -12.11 16.61
N GLY A 513 -4.78 -12.09 15.35
CA GLY A 513 -4.72 -10.90 14.50
C GLY A 513 -3.31 -10.33 14.24
N MET A 514 -2.26 -10.89 14.85
CA MET A 514 -0.87 -10.43 14.79
C MET A 514 -0.08 -11.12 13.68
N LEU A 515 -0.12 -12.46 13.66
CA LEU A 515 0.43 -13.29 12.59
C LEU A 515 -0.76 -13.99 11.92
N ILE A 516 -0.92 -13.79 10.62
CA ILE A 516 -2.07 -14.27 9.86
C ILE A 516 -1.61 -15.21 8.75
N GLU A 517 -2.38 -16.27 8.52
CA GLU A 517 -2.19 -17.11 7.34
C GLU A 517 -2.64 -16.33 6.10
N ARG A 518 -1.69 -16.05 5.20
CA ARG A 518 -1.86 -15.26 3.97
C ARG A 518 -2.00 -16.15 2.73
N GLY A 519 -2.09 -17.46 2.91
CA GLY A 519 -2.07 -18.47 1.87
C GLY A 519 -1.81 -19.82 2.51
N VAL A 520 -2.11 -20.93 1.82
CA VAL A 520 -2.00 -22.28 2.42
C VAL A 520 -0.58 -22.55 2.88
N GLY A 521 -0.40 -22.62 4.20
CA GLY A 521 0.91 -22.82 4.79
C GLY A 521 1.86 -21.64 4.59
N ILE A 522 1.35 -20.41 4.45
CA ILE A 522 2.14 -19.20 4.32
C ILE A 522 1.59 -18.16 5.28
N TYR A 523 2.46 -17.62 6.11
CA TYR A 523 2.11 -16.73 7.20
C TYR A 523 2.80 -15.39 7.03
N GLY A 524 2.23 -14.34 7.61
CA GLY A 524 2.91 -13.05 7.71
C GLY A 524 2.25 -12.17 8.76
N PHE A 525 2.99 -11.19 9.26
CA PHE A 525 2.44 -10.25 10.24
C PHE A 525 1.33 -9.41 9.61
N ALA A 526 0.32 -9.02 10.39
CA ALA A 526 -0.81 -8.24 9.87
C ALA A 526 -0.38 -6.89 9.28
N HIS A 527 0.69 -6.30 9.82
CA HIS A 527 1.34 -5.09 9.31
C HIS A 527 2.86 -5.17 9.46
N LEU A 528 3.62 -4.54 8.55
CA LEU A 528 5.09 -4.53 8.58
C LEU A 528 5.63 -3.94 9.88
N THR A 529 4.98 -2.91 10.41
CA THR A 529 5.36 -2.27 11.67
C THR A 529 5.44 -3.22 12.86
N PHE A 530 4.59 -4.26 12.90
CA PHE A 530 4.65 -5.26 13.96
C PHE A 530 5.84 -6.21 13.78
N GLN A 531 6.16 -6.56 12.52
CA GLN A 531 7.39 -7.28 12.20
C GLN A 531 8.62 -6.45 12.59
N GLU A 532 8.65 -5.15 12.24
CA GLU A 532 9.76 -4.25 12.57
C GLU A 532 9.95 -4.11 14.09
N TYR A 533 8.87 -3.93 14.85
CA TYR A 533 8.92 -3.83 16.30
C TYR A 533 9.39 -5.13 16.98
N LEU A 534 8.83 -6.28 16.59
CA LEU A 534 9.24 -7.58 17.16
C LEU A 534 10.66 -7.96 16.76
N ALA A 535 11.08 -7.62 15.53
CA ALA A 535 12.46 -7.78 15.07
C ALA A 535 13.43 -6.88 15.87
N ALA A 536 13.03 -5.64 16.18
CA ALA A 536 13.83 -4.71 16.98
C ALA A 536 14.08 -5.25 18.39
N ARG A 537 13.07 -5.89 18.98
CA ARG A 537 13.17 -6.54 20.29
C ARG A 537 14.06 -7.77 20.27
N ALA A 538 13.83 -8.66 19.31
CA ALA A 538 14.68 -9.82 19.11
C ALA A 538 16.15 -9.42 18.90
N LEU A 539 16.39 -8.38 18.09
CA LEU A 539 17.72 -7.81 17.86
C LEU A 539 18.33 -7.26 19.16
N ALA A 540 17.55 -6.55 19.98
CA ALA A 540 18.03 -5.97 21.23
C ALA A 540 18.62 -7.00 22.20
N ASP A 541 18.07 -8.23 22.22
CA ASP A 541 18.47 -9.29 23.15
C ASP A 541 19.54 -10.26 22.59
N ARG A 542 20.03 -10.01 21.37
CA ARG A 542 21.18 -10.75 20.82
C ARG A 542 22.49 -10.39 21.53
N ALA A 543 23.40 -11.35 21.60
CA ALA A 543 24.75 -11.13 22.14
C ALA A 543 25.58 -10.17 21.26
N ASP A 544 25.38 -10.21 19.95
CA ASP A 544 26.03 -9.36 18.95
C ASP A 544 25.18 -8.14 18.54
N ALA A 545 24.14 -7.80 19.31
CA ALA A 545 23.15 -6.77 18.96
C ALA A 545 23.78 -5.46 18.49
N LEU A 546 24.78 -4.95 19.23
CA LEU A 546 25.48 -3.72 18.87
C LEU A 546 26.19 -3.84 17.52
N ALA A 547 27.03 -4.87 17.36
CA ALA A 547 27.80 -5.07 16.12
C ALA A 547 26.87 -5.22 14.90
N PHE A 548 25.79 -6.01 15.04
CA PHE A 548 24.81 -6.20 13.99
C PHE A 548 24.08 -4.88 13.64
N SER A 549 23.70 -4.09 14.65
CA SER A 549 23.01 -2.81 14.42
C SER A 549 23.91 -1.81 13.69
N ILE A 550 25.21 -1.80 13.99
CA ILE A 550 26.19 -0.97 13.28
C ILE A 550 26.39 -1.46 11.84
N GLU A 551 26.46 -2.78 11.61
CA GLU A 551 26.56 -3.35 10.26
C GLU A 551 25.38 -2.93 9.37
N LYS A 552 24.16 -2.93 9.93
CA LYS A 552 22.92 -2.59 9.20
C LYS A 552 22.58 -1.10 9.22
N LEU A 553 23.40 -0.24 9.83
CA LEU A 553 23.08 1.16 10.07
C LEU A 553 22.83 1.97 8.79
N SER A 554 23.53 1.62 7.71
CA SER A 554 23.42 2.25 6.39
C SER A 554 22.27 1.67 5.52
N ASP A 555 21.57 0.63 5.99
CA ASP A 555 20.48 -0.01 5.25
C ASP A 555 19.12 0.63 5.57
N PRO A 556 18.42 1.21 4.57
CA PRO A 556 17.09 1.79 4.76
C PRO A 556 16.05 0.81 5.31
N TRP A 557 16.18 -0.49 5.04
CA TRP A 557 15.27 -1.54 5.52
C TRP A 557 15.36 -1.75 7.04
N TRP A 558 16.55 -1.52 7.62
CA TRP A 558 16.80 -1.69 9.06
C TRP A 558 16.64 -0.41 9.88
N ARG A 559 16.54 0.74 9.21
CA ARG A 559 16.47 2.05 9.87
C ARG A 559 15.39 2.11 10.95
N GLU A 560 14.16 1.72 10.64
CA GLU A 560 13.06 1.75 11.60
C GLU A 560 13.28 0.75 12.75
N VAL A 561 13.82 -0.44 12.45
CA VAL A 561 14.16 -1.45 13.47
C VAL A 561 15.19 -0.90 14.47
N ILE A 562 16.21 -0.18 14.01
CA ILE A 562 17.24 0.43 14.89
C ILE A 562 16.65 1.52 15.79
N LEU A 563 15.76 2.38 15.25
CA LEU A 563 15.07 3.39 16.05
C LEU A 563 14.18 2.74 17.13
N LEU A 564 13.42 1.70 16.76
CA LEU A 564 12.58 0.95 17.69
C LEU A 564 13.39 0.18 18.72
N GLN A 565 14.55 -0.35 18.33
CA GLN A 565 15.49 -1.00 19.24
C GLN A 565 15.99 -0.02 20.29
N ALA A 566 16.38 1.20 19.90
CA ALA A 566 16.78 2.24 20.86
C ALA A 566 15.64 2.59 21.83
N GLY A 567 14.41 2.76 21.30
CA GLY A 567 13.21 2.97 22.10
C GLY A 567 12.98 1.86 23.13
N TYR A 568 13.04 0.59 22.71
CA TYR A 568 12.90 -0.58 23.59
C TYR A 568 14.03 -0.69 24.61
N LEU A 569 15.31 -0.55 24.21
CA LEU A 569 16.44 -0.59 25.14
C LEU A 569 16.31 0.48 26.24
N SER A 570 15.69 1.63 25.94
CA SER A 570 15.44 2.66 26.94
C SER A 570 14.48 2.26 28.05
N THR A 571 13.58 1.30 27.80
CA THR A 571 12.69 0.73 28.83
C THR A 571 13.41 -0.33 29.66
N GLN A 572 14.44 -0.99 29.10
CA GLN A 572 15.23 -2.02 29.77
C GLN A 572 16.37 -1.47 30.63
N GLY A 573 16.81 -0.24 30.38
CA GLY A 573 17.79 0.45 31.21
C GLY A 573 18.64 1.47 30.44
N LYS A 574 18.98 2.57 31.11
CA LYS A 574 19.69 3.70 30.48
C LYS A 574 21.03 3.30 29.86
N ARG A 575 21.79 2.41 30.52
CA ARG A 575 23.08 1.95 30.03
C ARG A 575 23.02 1.32 28.63
N ARG A 576 22.13 0.36 28.38
CA ARG A 576 22.07 -0.39 27.10
C ARG A 576 21.75 0.52 25.92
N VAL A 577 20.78 1.43 26.09
CA VAL A 577 20.45 2.40 25.03
C VAL A 577 21.59 3.40 24.81
N SER A 578 22.30 3.78 25.88
CA SER A 578 23.46 4.66 25.78
C SER A 578 24.63 4.00 25.05
N GLU A 579 24.87 2.71 25.26
CA GLU A 579 25.87 1.93 24.54
C GLU A 579 25.54 1.85 23.05
N LEU A 580 24.28 1.61 22.68
CA LEU A 580 23.84 1.63 21.28
C LEU A 580 24.04 3.00 20.63
N ILE A 581 23.55 4.07 21.24
CA ILE A 581 23.69 5.43 20.72
C ILE A 581 25.17 5.82 20.62
N ALA A 582 25.98 5.48 21.62
CA ALA A 582 27.43 5.72 21.58
C ALA A 582 28.12 4.91 20.47
N ALA A 583 27.71 3.66 20.24
CA ALA A 583 28.24 2.86 19.14
C ALA A 583 27.89 3.48 17.78
N ILE A 584 26.64 3.92 17.58
CA ILE A 584 26.20 4.62 16.36
C ILE A 584 27.01 5.90 16.15
N LEU A 585 27.21 6.70 17.20
CA LEU A 585 28.02 7.92 17.13
C LEU A 585 29.48 7.65 16.74
N ASN A 586 30.03 6.48 17.09
CA ASN A 586 31.43 6.12 16.84
C ASN A 586 31.60 5.13 15.68
N ALA A 587 30.54 4.84 14.93
CA ALA A 587 30.58 3.92 13.80
C ALA A 587 31.49 4.45 12.68
N ASP A 588 31.99 3.53 11.85
CA ASP A 588 32.79 3.88 10.68
C ASP A 588 31.95 4.63 9.66
N THR A 589 32.38 5.86 9.34
CA THR A 589 31.68 6.75 8.42
C THR A 589 32.10 6.57 6.96
N THR A 590 33.01 5.64 6.65
CA THR A 590 33.57 5.47 5.30
C THR A 590 32.52 5.05 4.25
N ASN A 591 31.45 4.37 4.66
CA ASN A 591 30.39 3.85 3.78
C ASN A 591 28.98 4.35 4.19
N GLU A 592 28.86 5.60 4.62
CA GLU A 592 27.54 6.18 4.87
C GLU A 592 26.75 6.38 3.56
N PRO A 593 25.43 6.14 3.55
CA PRO A 593 24.60 6.32 2.36
C PRO A 593 24.45 7.80 1.98
N GLU A 594 24.45 8.68 2.99
CA GLU A 594 24.46 10.13 2.89
C GLU A 594 25.42 10.65 3.97
N PRO A 595 26.14 11.77 3.77
CA PRO A 595 27.08 12.26 4.77
C PRO A 595 26.42 12.52 6.13
N HIS A 596 27.03 12.03 7.20
CA HIS A 596 26.54 12.10 8.59
C HIS A 596 25.24 11.35 8.86
N HIS A 597 24.87 10.38 8.02
CA HIS A 597 23.71 9.51 8.24
C HIS A 597 23.71 8.87 9.62
N HIS A 598 24.85 8.34 10.10
CA HIS A 598 24.95 7.70 11.42
C HIS A 598 24.67 8.70 12.54
N LEU A 599 25.20 9.92 12.42
CA LEU A 599 25.01 11.00 13.38
C LEU A 599 23.55 11.47 13.43
N LEU A 600 22.85 11.49 12.29
CA LEU A 600 21.42 11.74 12.22
C LEU A 600 20.60 10.63 12.90
N VAL A 601 20.91 9.37 12.62
CA VAL A 601 20.24 8.24 13.27
C VAL A 601 20.46 8.28 14.79
N ALA A 602 21.67 8.61 15.26
CA ALA A 602 21.94 8.79 16.69
C ALA A 602 21.11 9.93 17.30
N ALA A 603 20.97 11.06 16.61
CA ALA A 603 20.15 12.18 17.06
C ALA A 603 18.66 11.81 17.13
N GLU A 604 18.15 11.05 16.16
CA GLU A 604 16.78 10.52 16.16
C GLU A 604 16.56 9.56 17.33
N CYS A 605 17.48 8.62 17.57
CA CYS A 605 17.45 7.76 18.74
C CYS A 605 17.39 8.56 20.05
N LEU A 606 18.25 9.58 20.20
CA LEU A 606 18.28 10.44 21.38
C LEU A 606 16.97 11.19 21.61
N PHE A 607 16.32 11.63 20.54
CA PHE A 607 15.03 12.30 20.61
C PHE A 607 13.89 11.33 20.98
N ASP A 608 13.83 10.17 20.32
CA ASP A 608 12.79 9.15 20.56
C ASP A 608 12.86 8.59 21.99
N VAL A 609 14.08 8.43 22.50
CA VAL A 609 14.35 7.94 23.85
C VAL A 609 14.15 9.04 24.90
N GLY A 610 14.46 10.29 24.53
CA GLY A 610 14.46 11.45 25.41
C GLY A 610 15.68 11.50 26.34
N PRO A 611 16.18 12.71 26.67
CA PRO A 611 17.46 12.88 27.37
C PRO A 611 17.48 12.25 28.78
N ALA A 612 16.34 12.14 29.45
CA ALA A 612 16.26 11.59 30.81
C ALA A 612 16.53 10.07 30.88
N ARG A 613 16.44 9.33 29.76
CA ARG A 613 16.61 7.86 29.71
C ARG A 613 17.97 7.42 29.16
N VAL A 614 18.93 8.35 29.04
CA VAL A 614 20.27 8.08 28.54
C VAL A 614 21.30 8.44 29.61
N GLU A 615 22.42 7.73 29.64
CA GLU A 615 23.57 7.97 30.52
C GLU A 615 24.67 8.75 29.79
N GLY A 616 25.39 9.55 30.56
CA GLY A 616 26.46 10.39 30.06
C GLY A 616 25.97 11.53 29.18
N ASN A 617 26.92 12.28 28.64
CA ASN A 617 26.62 13.47 27.86
C ASN A 617 26.54 13.19 26.35
N LEU A 618 25.77 12.16 25.96
CA LEU A 618 25.67 11.74 24.55
C LEU A 618 25.01 12.79 23.67
N LEU A 619 24.02 13.51 24.21
CA LEU A 619 23.36 14.60 23.49
C LEU A 619 24.33 15.75 23.22
N ASP A 620 25.09 16.22 24.22
CA ASP A 620 26.05 17.29 23.95
C ASP A 620 27.24 16.81 23.11
N LYS A 621 27.62 15.53 23.19
CA LYS A 621 28.62 14.96 22.27
C LYS A 621 28.13 14.97 20.83
N ALA A 622 26.92 14.48 20.58
CA ALA A 622 26.30 14.53 19.26
C ALA A 622 26.19 15.98 18.77
N ARG A 623 25.71 16.89 19.61
CA ARG A 623 25.62 18.33 19.32
C ARG A 623 26.99 18.96 19.05
N SER A 624 28.02 18.62 19.83
CA SER A 624 29.36 19.20 19.66
C SER A 624 30.01 18.74 18.36
N ARG A 625 29.89 17.46 18.01
CA ARG A 625 30.42 16.94 16.72
C ARG A 625 29.66 17.52 15.54
N LEU A 626 28.33 17.57 15.64
CA LEU A 626 27.51 18.25 14.63
C LEU A 626 27.91 19.73 14.49
N LYS A 627 28.20 20.43 15.59
CA LYS A 627 28.67 21.82 15.58
C LYS A 627 30.04 21.96 14.93
N GLU A 628 30.99 21.08 15.26
CA GLU A 628 32.31 21.06 14.63
C GLU A 628 32.20 20.88 13.10
N GLN A 629 31.35 19.97 12.64
CA GLN A 629 31.11 19.76 11.20
C GLN A 629 30.37 20.93 10.56
N ALA A 630 29.42 21.55 11.27
CA ALA A 630 28.73 22.76 10.82
C ALA A 630 29.67 23.99 10.75
N ASP A 631 30.71 24.03 11.59
CA ASP A 631 31.69 25.11 11.64
C ASP A 631 32.89 24.87 10.71
N ALA A 632 33.06 23.66 10.16
CA ALA A 632 34.17 23.29 9.28
C ALA A 632 34.26 24.18 8.01
N PRO A 633 35.45 24.45 7.45
CA PRO A 633 35.60 25.25 6.23
C PRO A 633 34.76 24.68 5.07
N LEU A 634 34.08 25.55 4.32
CA LEU A 634 33.29 25.14 3.15
C LEU A 634 34.22 25.04 1.93
N GLU A 635 34.35 23.85 1.36
CA GLU A 635 35.00 23.66 0.06
C GLU A 635 33.96 23.73 -1.06
N LYS A 636 33.84 24.89 -1.69
CA LYS A 636 32.89 25.12 -2.79
C LYS A 636 33.13 24.15 -3.96
N GLY A 637 32.05 23.62 -4.54
CA GLY A 637 32.12 22.64 -5.63
C GLY A 637 32.48 21.21 -5.19
N ASN A 638 32.88 21.00 -3.94
CA ASN A 638 33.01 19.67 -3.36
C ASN A 638 31.66 19.24 -2.77
N LYS A 639 30.89 18.46 -3.54
CA LYS A 639 29.56 17.98 -3.14
C LYS A 639 29.54 17.34 -1.76
N GLU A 640 30.56 16.56 -1.43
CA GLU A 640 30.64 15.89 -0.15
C GLU A 640 30.80 16.90 1.00
N SER A 641 31.75 17.84 0.89
CA SER A 641 31.97 18.91 1.89
C SER A 641 30.72 19.76 2.11
N VAL A 642 30.04 20.15 1.02
CA VAL A 642 28.81 20.94 1.06
C VAL A 642 27.70 20.18 1.77
N LEU A 643 27.43 18.94 1.35
CA LEU A 643 26.38 18.11 1.94
C LEU A 643 26.66 17.76 3.40
N GLN A 644 27.92 17.51 3.77
CA GLN A 644 28.36 17.32 5.16
C GLN A 644 27.97 18.52 6.02
N LYS A 645 28.40 19.72 5.61
CA LYS A 645 28.18 20.94 6.38
C LYS A 645 26.70 21.28 6.54
N ILE A 646 25.92 21.16 5.46
CA ILE A 646 24.48 21.44 5.51
C ILE A 646 23.74 20.40 6.36
N THR A 647 24.05 19.12 6.18
CA THR A 647 23.42 18.05 6.95
C THR A 647 23.70 18.20 8.45
N ALA A 648 24.94 18.53 8.81
CA ALA A 648 25.32 18.80 10.19
C ALA A 648 24.56 20.00 10.78
N THR A 649 24.48 21.10 10.02
CA THR A 649 23.75 22.31 10.41
C THR A 649 22.25 22.04 10.63
N ASN A 650 21.63 21.25 9.74
CA ASN A 650 20.22 20.89 9.87
C ASN A 650 19.96 19.99 11.08
N ALA A 651 20.83 19.02 11.32
CA ALA A 651 20.70 18.13 12.47
C ALA A 651 20.76 18.92 13.78
N LEU A 652 21.65 19.92 13.89
CA LEU A 652 21.68 20.84 15.04
C LEU A 652 20.37 21.58 15.20
N ALA A 653 19.90 22.23 14.13
CA ALA A 653 18.65 23.00 14.16
C ALA A 653 17.45 22.12 14.56
N ARG A 654 17.41 20.86 14.13
CA ARG A 654 16.37 19.89 14.50
C ARG A 654 16.47 19.46 15.97
N ILE A 655 17.68 19.20 16.48
CA ILE A 655 17.90 18.88 17.90
C ILE A 655 17.47 20.07 18.77
N GLU A 656 17.81 21.29 18.38
CA GLU A 656 17.50 22.51 19.13
C GLU A 656 16.01 22.88 19.08
N SER A 657 15.34 22.63 17.95
CA SER A 657 13.91 22.93 17.77
C SER A 657 12.97 21.80 18.18
N GLY A 658 13.48 20.58 18.39
CA GLY A 658 12.68 19.39 18.72
C GLY A 658 11.74 18.92 17.60
N ARG A 659 11.92 19.40 16.35
CA ARG A 659 11.10 19.02 15.19
C ARG A 659 11.92 18.18 14.22
N ILE A 660 11.52 16.93 13.98
CA ILE A 660 12.33 15.96 13.22
C ILE A 660 11.64 15.43 11.96
N SER A 661 10.40 15.84 11.64
CA SER A 661 9.80 15.36 10.38
C SER A 661 10.65 15.81 9.19
N SER A 662 11.17 14.83 8.46
CA SER A 662 11.90 15.00 7.20
C SER A 662 10.98 14.90 5.97
N ARG A 663 9.68 14.67 6.19
CA ARG A 663 8.66 14.69 5.13
C ARG A 663 7.86 15.98 5.18
N PHE A 664 7.95 16.74 4.10
CA PHE A 664 7.21 17.98 3.86
C PHE A 664 5.89 17.74 3.11
N TRP A 665 5.36 16.51 3.15
CA TRP A 665 4.11 16.15 2.49
C TRP A 665 3.52 14.87 3.07
N LYS A 666 2.22 14.68 2.89
CA LYS A 666 1.44 13.56 3.43
C LYS A 666 0.89 12.65 2.34
N LYS A 667 0.88 11.35 2.62
CA LYS A 667 0.12 10.36 1.84
C LYS A 667 -1.39 10.51 2.12
N PRO A 668 -2.29 10.04 1.22
CA PRO A 668 -2.01 9.27 -0.01
C PRO A 668 -1.79 10.12 -1.26
N CYS A 669 -2.26 11.37 -1.31
CA CYS A 669 -2.21 12.20 -2.53
C CYS A 669 -0.96 13.05 -2.69
N GLY A 670 0.00 12.99 -1.77
CA GLY A 670 1.17 13.87 -1.85
C GLY A 670 0.89 15.30 -1.39
N GLU A 671 -0.14 15.51 -0.56
CA GLU A 671 -0.52 16.84 -0.09
C GLU A 671 0.66 17.52 0.61
N PRO A 672 1.08 18.72 0.18
CA PRO A 672 2.23 19.39 0.76
C PRO A 672 1.95 19.84 2.20
N GLU A 673 3.02 19.95 2.98
CA GLU A 673 2.99 20.71 4.23
C GLU A 673 2.73 22.18 3.90
N TRP A 674 1.61 22.70 4.41
CA TRP A 674 1.17 24.06 4.15
C TRP A 674 1.72 25.04 5.20
N VAL A 675 2.27 26.16 4.74
CA VAL A 675 2.62 27.32 5.57
C VAL A 675 1.56 28.39 5.36
N ARG A 676 0.94 28.85 6.46
CA ARG A 676 -0.01 29.97 6.41
C ARG A 676 0.73 31.29 6.30
N ILE A 677 0.42 32.07 5.27
CA ILE A 677 0.87 33.45 5.11
C ILE A 677 -0.29 34.37 5.51
N PRO A 678 -0.13 35.20 6.56
CA PRO A 678 -1.21 36.06 7.03
C PRO A 678 -1.54 37.17 6.03
N ALA A 679 -2.81 37.60 6.05
CA ALA A 679 -3.25 38.79 5.34
C ALA A 679 -2.46 40.01 5.79
N GLY A 680 -2.23 40.96 4.88
CA GLY A 680 -1.55 42.21 5.21
C GLY A 680 -0.66 42.74 4.09
N GLU A 681 -0.10 43.92 4.34
CA GLU A 681 0.79 44.63 3.42
C GLU A 681 2.22 44.11 3.45
N PHE A 682 2.90 44.16 2.31
CA PHE A 682 4.33 43.95 2.19
C PHE A 682 4.93 44.86 1.11
N TRP A 683 6.26 44.97 1.07
CA TRP A 683 6.97 45.66 0.00
C TRP A 683 7.24 44.71 -1.16
N MET A 684 6.85 45.11 -2.38
CA MET A 684 7.10 44.35 -3.61
C MET A 684 8.06 45.11 -4.52
N GLY A 685 9.00 44.38 -5.12
CA GLY A 685 10.04 44.93 -6.00
C GLY A 685 11.31 45.37 -5.27
N SER A 686 12.22 46.01 -6.00
CA SER A 686 13.51 46.46 -5.47
C SER A 686 14.06 47.67 -6.23
N GLU A 687 14.38 48.74 -5.48
CA GLU A 687 15.08 49.90 -6.01
C GLU A 687 16.55 49.62 -6.37
N LYS A 688 17.12 48.54 -5.81
CA LYS A 688 18.46 48.07 -6.17
C LYS A 688 18.46 47.19 -7.43
N GLY A 689 17.30 46.67 -7.82
CA GLY A 689 17.12 45.74 -8.93
C GLY A 689 17.13 46.40 -10.31
N ASN A 690 16.82 45.58 -11.32
CA ASN A 690 16.67 46.08 -12.70
C ASN A 690 15.37 46.89 -12.87
N SER A 691 15.16 47.50 -14.05
CA SER A 691 13.97 48.33 -14.31
C SER A 691 12.64 47.58 -14.19
N ARG A 692 12.63 46.25 -14.30
CA ARG A 692 11.43 45.41 -14.19
C ARG A 692 11.06 45.07 -12.74
N GLU A 693 11.95 45.36 -11.80
CA GLU A 693 11.72 45.24 -10.36
C GLU A 693 11.22 46.57 -9.75
N LYS A 694 11.14 47.64 -10.56
CA LYS A 694 10.84 49.01 -10.14
C LYS A 694 9.49 49.49 -10.69
N PRO A 695 8.79 50.39 -9.96
CA PRO A 695 9.16 50.92 -8.64
C PRO A 695 8.87 49.92 -7.52
N THR A 696 9.60 50.04 -6.41
CA THR A 696 9.21 49.38 -5.15
C THR A 696 7.92 50.01 -4.63
N HIS A 697 6.94 49.18 -4.26
CA HIS A 697 5.60 49.64 -3.86
C HIS A 697 5.01 48.73 -2.77
N ARG A 698 4.01 49.25 -2.04
CA ARG A 698 3.25 48.47 -1.05
C ARG A 698 2.10 47.75 -1.75
N LEU A 699 1.90 46.48 -1.40
CA LEU A 699 0.77 45.67 -1.86
C LEU A 699 0.16 44.94 -0.69
N HIS A 700 -1.17 45.01 -0.56
CA HIS A 700 -1.93 44.20 0.39
C HIS A 700 -2.34 42.88 -0.27
N LEU A 701 -2.08 41.75 0.40
CA LEU A 701 -2.58 40.44 -0.01
C LEU A 701 -3.47 39.83 1.08
N PRO A 702 -4.53 39.08 0.71
CA PRO A 702 -5.30 38.27 1.65
C PRO A 702 -4.44 37.18 2.29
N ASP A 703 -4.98 36.45 3.26
CA ASP A 703 -4.30 35.27 3.80
C ASP A 703 -4.41 34.10 2.82
N PHE A 704 -3.34 33.32 2.74
CA PHE A 704 -3.26 32.14 1.88
C PHE A 704 -2.33 31.11 2.51
N GLN A 705 -2.35 29.90 1.97
CA GLN A 705 -1.39 28.86 2.30
C GLN A 705 -0.46 28.63 1.12
N ILE A 706 0.82 28.38 1.39
CA ILE A 706 1.81 28.03 0.37
C ILE A 706 2.51 26.74 0.78
N SER A 707 2.85 25.88 -0.19
CA SER A 707 3.62 24.68 0.11
C SER A 707 4.99 25.06 0.68
N ARG A 708 5.37 24.40 1.78
CA ARG A 708 6.59 24.71 2.53
C ARG A 708 7.85 24.58 1.69
N VAL A 709 7.86 23.64 0.76
CA VAL A 709 8.93 23.34 -0.19
C VAL A 709 8.35 23.25 -1.61
N PRO A 710 9.21 23.27 -2.66
CA PRO A 710 8.81 22.92 -4.02
C PRO A 710 8.27 21.50 -4.10
N ILE A 711 7.43 21.23 -5.10
CA ILE A 711 6.88 19.88 -5.32
C ILE A 711 8.01 18.92 -5.70
N THR A 712 8.11 17.80 -4.98
CA THR A 712 9.15 16.78 -5.20
C THR A 712 8.83 15.80 -6.32
N ASN A 713 9.84 15.10 -6.85
CA ASN A 713 9.63 13.99 -7.79
C ASN A 713 8.73 12.89 -7.19
N ALA A 714 8.83 12.60 -5.90
CA ALA A 714 7.95 11.64 -5.24
C ALA A 714 6.48 12.10 -5.25
N GLN A 715 6.20 13.37 -4.92
CA GLN A 715 4.85 13.93 -4.98
C GLN A 715 4.32 13.97 -6.41
N TYR A 716 5.13 14.42 -7.37
CA TYR A 716 4.75 14.45 -8.78
C TYR A 716 4.57 13.02 -9.35
N GLY A 717 5.30 12.04 -8.84
CA GLY A 717 5.16 10.63 -9.21
C GLY A 717 3.83 10.04 -8.77
N VAL A 718 3.27 10.53 -7.65
CA VAL A 718 1.87 10.24 -7.28
C VAL A 718 0.95 10.77 -8.37
N TYR A 719 1.11 12.02 -8.81
CA TYR A 719 0.31 12.59 -9.90
C TYR A 719 0.45 11.80 -11.22
N VAL A 720 1.67 11.53 -11.69
CA VAL A 720 1.94 10.75 -12.91
C VAL A 720 1.25 9.38 -12.86
N SER A 721 1.41 8.67 -11.74
CA SER A 721 0.81 7.34 -11.57
C SER A 721 -0.71 7.35 -11.39
N SER A 722 -1.25 8.41 -10.81
CA SER A 722 -2.68 8.54 -10.49
C SER A 722 -3.50 9.10 -11.65
N ALA A 723 -3.05 10.21 -12.23
CA ALA A 723 -3.72 10.92 -13.32
C ALA A 723 -3.37 10.35 -14.71
N LYS A 724 -2.36 9.47 -14.79
CA LYS A 724 -1.85 8.84 -16.04
C LYS A 724 -1.35 9.85 -17.08
N VAL A 725 -0.78 10.94 -16.59
CA VAL A 725 -0.11 11.90 -17.46
C VAL A 725 1.27 11.40 -17.84
N ASN A 726 1.86 11.98 -18.88
CA ASN A 726 3.23 11.67 -19.25
C ASN A 726 4.17 12.05 -18.10
N ALA A 727 5.09 11.16 -17.78
CA ALA A 727 6.18 11.48 -16.87
C ALA A 727 7.09 12.56 -17.52
N PRO A 728 7.80 13.36 -16.71
CA PRO A 728 8.84 14.26 -17.22
C PRO A 728 9.83 13.50 -18.12
N GLU A 729 10.32 14.13 -19.18
CA GLU A 729 11.09 13.46 -20.24
C GLU A 729 12.32 12.65 -19.73
N HIS A 730 12.94 13.14 -18.67
CA HIS A 730 14.12 12.52 -18.05
C HIS A 730 13.80 11.25 -17.22
N TRP A 731 12.52 10.95 -16.95
CA TRP A 731 12.08 9.75 -16.23
C TRP A 731 12.06 8.56 -17.19
N ARG A 732 13.18 7.85 -17.27
CA ARG A 732 13.34 6.70 -18.18
C ARG A 732 12.32 5.62 -17.85
N GLY A 733 11.52 5.23 -18.85
CA GLY A 733 10.46 4.23 -18.67
C GLY A 733 9.27 4.72 -17.84
N GLY A 734 9.17 6.03 -17.57
CA GLY A 734 8.14 6.61 -16.71
C GLY A 734 8.42 6.47 -15.21
N GLU A 735 9.61 6.01 -14.84
CA GLU A 735 10.02 5.83 -13.44
C GLU A 735 10.84 7.02 -12.94
N ILE A 736 10.66 7.35 -11.66
CA ILE A 736 11.45 8.38 -10.99
C ILE A 736 12.93 7.94 -11.03
N PRO A 737 13.87 8.82 -11.43
CA PRO A 737 15.29 8.51 -11.33
C PRO A 737 15.68 8.18 -9.89
N LYS A 738 16.29 7.01 -9.70
CA LYS A 738 16.69 6.51 -8.38
C LYS A 738 17.56 7.55 -7.65
N GLY A 739 17.19 7.87 -6.41
CA GLY A 739 17.88 8.85 -5.57
C GLY A 739 17.40 10.29 -5.72
N LEU A 740 16.54 10.59 -6.71
CA LEU A 740 15.97 11.93 -6.90
C LEU A 740 14.56 12.09 -6.34
N GLU A 741 14.04 11.11 -5.60
CA GLU A 741 12.66 11.09 -5.10
C GLU A 741 12.35 12.31 -4.22
N LYS A 742 13.34 12.79 -3.46
CA LYS A 742 13.23 13.97 -2.58
C LYS A 742 13.64 15.29 -3.23
N HIS A 743 14.16 15.26 -4.47
CA HIS A 743 14.54 16.46 -5.21
C HIS A 743 13.28 17.13 -5.79
N PRO A 744 13.32 18.45 -6.07
CA PRO A 744 12.23 19.12 -6.78
C PRO A 744 12.00 18.45 -8.15
N VAL A 745 10.73 18.36 -8.55
CA VAL A 745 10.41 17.94 -9.92
C VAL A 745 10.88 19.02 -10.89
N VAL A 746 11.52 18.59 -11.97
CA VAL A 746 12.06 19.47 -13.04
C VAL A 746 11.68 18.95 -14.42
N ASN A 747 11.99 19.71 -15.47
CA ASN A 747 11.52 19.45 -16.83
C ASN A 747 9.98 19.40 -16.91
N VAL A 748 9.34 20.35 -16.23
CA VAL A 748 7.87 20.51 -16.22
C VAL A 748 7.53 21.88 -16.78
N SER A 749 6.57 21.90 -17.71
CA SER A 749 6.01 23.13 -18.25
C SER A 749 5.06 23.80 -17.25
N TRP A 750 4.68 25.05 -17.53
CA TRP A 750 3.67 25.75 -16.74
C TRP A 750 2.32 25.01 -16.78
N HIS A 751 1.99 24.42 -17.93
CA HIS A 751 0.77 23.61 -18.12
C HIS A 751 0.79 22.30 -17.33
N ASP A 752 1.94 21.63 -17.28
CA ASP A 752 2.14 20.43 -16.46
C ASP A 752 1.92 20.74 -14.98
N ALA A 753 2.49 21.87 -14.52
CA ALA A 753 2.38 22.35 -13.15
C ALA A 753 0.92 22.71 -12.78
N LEU A 754 0.18 23.37 -13.69
CA LEU A 754 -1.26 23.60 -13.48
C LEU A 754 -2.09 22.31 -13.53
N GLY A 755 -1.71 21.35 -14.38
CA GLY A 755 -2.32 20.02 -14.41
C GLY A 755 -2.21 19.34 -13.05
N TYR A 756 -1.01 19.40 -12.44
CA TYR A 756 -0.78 18.93 -11.07
C TYR A 756 -1.65 19.69 -10.06
N CYS A 757 -1.75 21.01 -10.15
CA CYS A 757 -2.57 21.82 -9.23
C CYS A 757 -4.06 21.45 -9.29
N ARG A 758 -4.61 21.28 -10.49
CA ARG A 758 -6.01 20.84 -10.70
C ARG A 758 -6.23 19.46 -10.09
N TRP A 759 -5.34 18.51 -10.41
CA TRP A 759 -5.41 17.17 -9.84
C TRP A 759 -5.36 17.19 -8.31
N LEU A 760 -4.41 17.94 -7.72
CA LEU A 760 -4.26 18.02 -6.26
C LEU A 760 -5.46 18.71 -5.61
N SER A 761 -6.07 19.70 -6.28
CA SER A 761 -7.33 20.32 -5.85
C SER A 761 -8.43 19.28 -5.72
N GLU A 762 -8.61 18.43 -6.74
CA GLU A 762 -9.58 17.33 -6.70
C GLU A 762 -9.25 16.31 -5.59
N GLN A 763 -7.96 16.04 -5.34
CA GLN A 763 -7.56 15.07 -4.33
C GLN A 763 -7.77 15.54 -2.89
N THR A 764 -7.74 16.84 -2.64
CA THR A 764 -7.73 17.44 -1.30
C THR A 764 -9.00 18.24 -0.98
N GLY A 765 -9.81 18.56 -1.99
CA GLY A 765 -10.95 19.46 -1.87
C GLY A 765 -10.57 20.94 -1.67
N LYS A 766 -9.29 21.29 -1.73
CA LYS A 766 -8.80 22.66 -1.62
C LYS A 766 -8.72 23.32 -3.00
N ILE A 767 -8.86 24.65 -3.04
CA ILE A 767 -8.60 25.43 -4.26
C ILE A 767 -7.09 25.63 -4.35
N ILE A 768 -6.41 24.78 -5.13
CA ILE A 768 -4.96 24.76 -5.28
C ILE A 768 -4.56 25.26 -6.67
N THR A 769 -3.59 26.17 -6.72
CA THR A 769 -3.04 26.72 -7.97
C THR A 769 -1.56 27.08 -7.80
N LEU A 770 -0.92 27.57 -8.87
CA LEU A 770 0.40 28.17 -8.79
C LEU A 770 0.33 29.51 -8.05
N PRO A 771 1.36 29.90 -7.28
CA PRO A 771 1.41 31.23 -6.66
C PRO A 771 1.33 32.32 -7.74
N SER A 772 0.71 33.45 -7.41
CA SER A 772 1.02 34.71 -8.11
C SER A 772 2.45 35.14 -7.77
N GLU A 773 3.06 35.95 -8.62
CA GLU A 773 4.39 36.51 -8.32
C GLU A 773 4.38 37.37 -7.04
N ALA A 774 3.25 37.95 -6.68
CA ALA A 774 3.05 38.71 -5.45
C ALA A 774 2.97 37.80 -4.22
N GLU A 775 2.18 36.72 -4.29
CA GLU A 775 2.11 35.71 -3.22
C GLU A 775 3.48 35.08 -2.97
N TRP A 776 4.21 34.75 -4.03
CA TRP A 776 5.54 34.20 -3.95
C TRP A 776 6.51 35.19 -3.27
N GLU A 777 6.57 36.44 -3.73
CA GLU A 777 7.50 37.43 -3.17
C GLU A 777 7.17 37.77 -1.72
N LYS A 778 5.87 37.84 -1.36
CA LYS A 778 5.47 37.99 0.05
C LYS A 778 5.93 36.81 0.89
N ALA A 779 5.76 35.58 0.41
CA ALA A 779 6.19 34.38 1.12
C ALA A 779 7.71 34.35 1.34
N ALA A 780 8.49 34.86 0.39
CA ALA A 780 9.95 34.97 0.48
C ALA A 780 10.40 36.10 1.41
N ARG A 781 9.84 37.29 1.23
CA ARG A 781 10.31 38.52 1.88
C ARG A 781 9.78 38.74 3.29
N GLY A 782 8.54 38.34 3.59
CA GLY A 782 7.87 38.80 4.81
C GLY A 782 7.23 40.18 4.66
N CYS A 783 6.70 40.73 5.76
CA CYS A 783 5.99 42.02 5.79
C CYS A 783 6.74 43.16 6.49
N GLU A 784 7.82 42.85 7.21
CA GLU A 784 8.51 43.80 8.10
C GLU A 784 9.45 44.75 7.36
N ASP A 785 10.18 44.28 6.35
CA ASP A 785 11.29 45.00 5.72
C ASP A 785 11.37 44.79 4.19
N GLN A 786 12.43 45.33 3.57
CA GLN A 786 12.75 45.19 2.14
C GLN A 786 13.92 44.22 1.91
N ARG A 787 14.01 43.14 2.70
CA ARG A 787 15.15 42.19 2.65
C ARG A 787 15.45 41.66 1.25
N GLU A 788 16.73 41.53 0.94
CA GLU A 788 17.18 41.09 -0.38
C GLU A 788 16.96 39.58 -0.61
N TYR A 789 17.22 38.76 0.40
CA TYR A 789 17.03 37.29 0.40
C TYR A 789 16.02 36.88 1.49
N PRO A 790 15.46 35.65 1.44
CA PRO A 790 14.47 35.22 2.44
C PRO A 790 14.97 35.34 3.89
N TRP A 791 16.27 35.12 4.10
CA TRP A 791 16.93 35.18 5.40
C TRP A 791 17.48 36.56 5.79
N GLY A 792 17.34 37.60 4.95
CA GLY A 792 17.83 38.95 5.23
C GLY A 792 18.62 39.57 4.07
N ASP A 793 19.32 40.66 4.35
CA ASP A 793 20.10 41.41 3.33
C ASP A 793 21.50 40.82 3.09
N ASP A 794 22.08 40.18 4.11
CA ASP A 794 23.44 39.63 4.01
C ASP A 794 23.44 38.30 3.25
N TRP A 795 24.36 38.18 2.29
CA TRP A 795 24.60 36.94 1.58
C TRP A 795 25.07 35.83 2.54
N LYS A 796 24.49 34.63 2.43
CA LYS A 796 24.82 33.44 3.22
C LYS A 796 24.88 32.20 2.32
N GLU A 797 26.09 31.73 2.03
CA GLU A 797 26.34 30.63 1.07
C GLU A 797 25.64 29.31 1.41
N LEU A 798 25.42 29.02 2.70
CA LEU A 798 24.81 27.76 3.15
C LEU A 798 23.30 27.86 3.36
N HIS A 799 22.65 28.87 2.78
CA HIS A 799 21.20 29.09 2.91
C HIS A 799 20.47 28.82 1.59
N VAL A 800 21.20 28.51 0.53
CA VAL A 800 20.68 28.39 -0.83
C VAL A 800 21.54 27.45 -1.67
N ASN A 801 20.91 26.72 -2.59
CA ASN A 801 21.61 25.98 -3.64
C ASN A 801 21.70 26.82 -4.93
N ASN A 802 22.85 27.44 -5.20
CA ASN A 802 23.09 28.26 -6.41
C ASN A 802 24.51 28.04 -6.97
N ASP A 803 24.91 28.75 -8.04
CA ASP A 803 26.21 28.47 -8.70
C ASP A 803 27.42 28.72 -7.77
N GLU A 804 27.33 29.67 -6.84
CA GLU A 804 28.38 29.96 -5.85
C GLU A 804 28.67 28.78 -4.91
N LEU A 805 27.69 27.90 -4.69
CA LEU A 805 27.87 26.69 -3.90
C LEU A 805 28.62 25.60 -4.69
N GLY A 806 28.53 25.65 -6.02
CA GLY A 806 29.28 24.81 -6.96
C GLY A 806 28.74 23.39 -7.14
N LEU A 807 27.57 23.06 -6.57
CA LEU A 807 26.96 21.73 -6.72
C LEU A 807 26.49 21.45 -8.16
N ARG A 808 25.95 22.48 -8.83
CA ARG A 808 25.48 22.43 -10.24
C ARG A 808 24.46 21.33 -10.54
N GLU A 809 23.69 20.95 -9.53
CA GLU A 809 22.57 20.03 -9.63
C GLU A 809 21.50 20.39 -8.59
N THR A 810 20.30 19.82 -8.74
CA THR A 810 19.28 19.95 -7.70
C THR A 810 19.72 19.25 -6.42
N THR A 811 19.22 19.71 -5.29
CA THR A 811 19.37 19.05 -3.99
C THR A 811 18.01 18.62 -3.45
N PRO A 812 17.94 17.65 -2.52
CA PRO A 812 16.70 17.33 -1.83
C PRO A 812 16.05 18.58 -1.23
N VAL A 813 14.74 18.70 -1.37
CA VAL A 813 14.03 19.88 -0.83
C VAL A 813 14.13 19.95 0.69
N GLY A 814 14.14 21.17 1.22
CA GLY A 814 14.29 21.45 2.65
C GLY A 814 15.66 21.07 3.22
N LEU A 815 16.67 20.89 2.35
CA LEU A 815 18.06 20.72 2.76
C LEU A 815 18.62 22.03 3.35
N PHE A 816 18.13 23.21 3.00
CA PHE A 816 18.65 24.47 3.52
C PHE A 816 17.72 25.07 4.58
N LEU A 817 17.64 24.47 5.78
CA LEU A 817 16.71 24.91 6.83
C LEU A 817 16.93 26.36 7.27
N ASN A 818 18.17 26.84 7.28
CA ASN A 818 18.51 28.22 7.62
C ASN A 818 18.20 29.23 6.49
N GLY A 819 17.87 28.74 5.29
CA GLY A 819 17.36 29.55 4.19
C GLY A 819 15.87 29.85 4.27
N ALA A 820 15.21 29.49 5.37
CA ALA A 820 13.79 29.74 5.57
C ALA A 820 13.44 31.22 5.51
N SER A 821 12.30 31.54 4.91
CA SER A 821 11.69 32.87 5.01
C SER A 821 11.17 33.16 6.42
N PRO A 822 10.76 34.40 6.74
CA PRO A 822 10.14 34.74 8.04
C PRO A 822 8.94 33.87 8.42
N TYR A 823 8.25 33.31 7.43
CA TYR A 823 7.09 32.44 7.64
C TYR A 823 7.48 30.96 7.76
N GLY A 824 8.75 30.61 7.58
CA GLY A 824 9.24 29.22 7.64
C GLY A 824 9.16 28.45 6.31
N VAL A 825 8.93 29.16 5.20
CA VAL A 825 8.91 28.57 3.85
C VAL A 825 10.35 28.38 3.37
N LEU A 826 10.65 27.21 2.83
CA LEU A 826 11.99 26.77 2.43
C LEU A 826 12.17 26.83 0.91
N ASP A 827 13.43 26.85 0.49
CA ASP A 827 13.88 26.83 -0.91
C ASP A 827 13.23 27.92 -1.79
N LEU A 828 12.86 29.07 -1.22
CA LEU A 828 12.37 30.24 -1.97
C LEU A 828 13.52 31.03 -2.63
N SER A 829 14.70 30.43 -2.73
CA SER A 829 15.91 31.01 -3.27
C SER A 829 16.79 29.84 -3.73
N GLY A 830 17.21 29.85 -4.99
CA GLY A 830 17.96 28.80 -5.66
C GLY A 830 17.23 27.47 -5.77
N ASN A 831 18.00 26.40 -5.91
CA ASN A 831 17.58 25.05 -6.29
C ASN A 831 16.89 25.04 -7.67
N VAL A 832 15.66 25.54 -7.82
CA VAL A 832 14.97 25.59 -9.12
C VAL A 832 14.20 26.89 -9.29
N TRP A 833 14.13 27.39 -10.52
CA TRP A 833 13.14 28.41 -10.89
C TRP A 833 11.74 27.86 -10.69
N GLU A 834 10.84 28.70 -10.22
CA GLU A 834 9.47 28.28 -9.95
C GLU A 834 8.47 29.05 -10.80
N TRP A 835 7.60 28.28 -11.46
CA TRP A 835 6.46 28.83 -12.17
C TRP A 835 5.50 29.60 -11.24
N THR A 836 5.11 30.79 -11.67
CA THR A 836 3.97 31.53 -11.11
C THR A 836 2.83 31.56 -12.12
N ARG A 837 1.60 31.82 -11.67
CA ARG A 837 0.47 32.02 -12.58
C ARG A 837 0.49 33.38 -13.29
N SER A 838 1.28 34.34 -12.79
CA SER A 838 1.33 35.71 -13.27
C SER A 838 1.96 35.83 -14.66
N LEU A 839 1.31 36.59 -15.55
CA LEU A 839 1.86 37.07 -16.81
C LEU A 839 2.89 38.17 -16.56
N ILE A 840 3.88 38.30 -17.44
CA ILE A 840 4.84 39.40 -17.35
C ILE A 840 4.15 40.75 -17.61
N LYS A 841 4.21 41.64 -16.63
CA LYS A 841 3.78 43.04 -16.72
C LYS A 841 4.65 43.97 -15.89
N ASP A 842 4.58 45.26 -16.23
CA ASP A 842 5.29 46.32 -15.51
C ASP A 842 4.75 46.49 -14.09
N TYR A 843 5.60 47.04 -13.24
CA TYR A 843 5.26 47.51 -11.90
C TYR A 843 4.81 48.98 -11.95
N PRO A 844 3.98 49.44 -10.98
CA PRO A 844 3.52 48.72 -9.78
C PRO A 844 2.56 47.55 -10.08
N TYR A 845 2.58 46.52 -9.24
CA TYR A 845 1.75 45.34 -9.38
C TYR A 845 0.28 45.71 -9.20
N ASN A 846 -0.55 45.36 -10.19
CA ASN A 846 -2.00 45.52 -10.14
C ASN A 846 -2.68 44.15 -10.30
N PRO A 847 -3.35 43.61 -9.26
CA PRO A 847 -4.03 42.32 -9.35
C PRO A 847 -5.18 42.32 -10.38
N ASP A 848 -5.77 43.48 -10.66
CA ASP A 848 -6.97 43.62 -11.50
C ASP A 848 -6.66 43.85 -12.99
N ASP A 849 -5.39 43.93 -13.38
CA ASP A 849 -5.04 44.18 -14.78
C ASP A 849 -5.15 42.92 -15.67
N GLY A 850 -5.54 41.78 -15.10
CA GLY A 850 -5.62 40.49 -15.79
C GLY A 850 -4.30 39.72 -15.88
N ARG A 851 -3.25 40.14 -15.15
CA ARG A 851 -1.97 39.39 -15.07
C ARG A 851 -2.12 37.98 -14.50
N GLU A 852 -3.18 37.70 -13.77
CA GLU A 852 -3.44 36.37 -13.20
C GLU A 852 -4.33 35.49 -14.11
N ASN A 853 -4.60 35.91 -15.36
CA ASN A 853 -5.43 35.17 -16.29
C ASN A 853 -4.77 33.84 -16.70
N LEU A 854 -5.37 32.71 -16.29
CA LEU A 854 -4.87 31.37 -16.62
C LEU A 854 -5.09 31.01 -18.10
N ASP A 855 -6.09 31.60 -18.76
CA ASP A 855 -6.46 31.30 -20.15
C ASP A 855 -5.74 32.17 -21.19
N ALA A 856 -4.74 32.95 -20.76
CA ALA A 856 -3.88 33.70 -21.66
C ALA A 856 -3.09 32.77 -22.61
N GLY A 857 -2.89 33.21 -23.85
CA GLY A 857 -2.24 32.43 -24.90
C GLY A 857 -0.80 32.04 -24.59
N ASP A 858 -0.35 30.95 -25.23
CA ASP A 858 1.00 30.39 -25.06
C ASP A 858 2.13 31.29 -25.59
N ASP A 859 1.79 32.32 -26.34
CA ASP A 859 2.69 33.37 -26.84
C ASP A 859 2.99 34.45 -25.79
N ILE A 860 2.33 34.40 -24.63
CA ILE A 860 2.51 35.36 -23.54
C ILE A 860 3.35 34.72 -22.42
N ASP A 861 4.46 35.36 -22.09
CA ASP A 861 5.39 34.85 -21.09
C ASP A 861 4.80 34.88 -19.66
N ARG A 862 5.13 33.84 -18.88
CA ARG A 862 4.78 33.70 -17.46
C ARG A 862 6.00 34.05 -16.61
N VAL A 863 5.77 34.72 -15.48
CA VAL A 863 6.83 35.06 -14.53
C VAL A 863 7.28 33.81 -13.78
N MET A 864 8.59 33.68 -13.58
CA MET A 864 9.21 32.76 -12.64
C MET A 864 9.99 33.50 -11.57
N ARG A 865 10.14 32.85 -10.42
CA ARG A 865 10.83 33.39 -9.24
C ARG A 865 11.81 32.37 -8.65
N GLY A 866 12.73 32.84 -7.82
CA GLY A 866 13.59 32.01 -6.98
C GLY A 866 15.02 31.79 -7.47
N GLY A 867 15.29 31.80 -8.78
CA GLY A 867 16.61 31.37 -9.29
C GLY A 867 16.83 29.87 -9.18
N SER A 868 17.92 29.34 -9.74
CA SER A 868 18.25 27.91 -9.65
C SER A 868 19.69 27.63 -9.24
N PHE A 869 20.04 26.34 -9.14
CA PHE A 869 21.41 25.87 -8.83
C PHE A 869 22.50 26.27 -9.86
N PHE A 870 22.14 26.98 -10.93
CA PHE A 870 23.04 27.48 -11.98
C PHE A 870 23.16 28.99 -11.99
N ASP A 871 22.32 29.69 -11.23
CA ASP A 871 22.32 31.14 -11.25
C ASP A 871 23.16 31.69 -10.10
N ASP A 872 23.72 32.88 -10.31
CA ASP A 872 24.51 33.58 -9.30
C ASP A 872 23.62 34.28 -8.25
N THR A 873 24.25 34.88 -7.24
CA THR A 873 23.60 35.63 -6.15
C THR A 873 22.58 36.67 -6.63
N TRP A 874 22.75 37.25 -7.82
CA TRP A 874 21.86 38.29 -8.34
C TRP A 874 20.47 37.77 -8.68
N PHE A 875 20.34 36.53 -9.13
CA PHE A 875 19.10 35.93 -9.62
C PHE A 875 18.26 35.29 -8.51
N VAL A 876 18.88 34.95 -7.38
CA VAL A 876 18.22 34.26 -6.25
C VAL A 876 17.60 35.22 -5.22
N ARG A 877 17.55 36.53 -5.53
CA ARG A 877 16.92 37.56 -4.68
C ARG A 877 15.40 37.46 -4.67
N CYS A 878 14.75 37.89 -3.59
CA CYS A 878 13.28 37.87 -3.45
C CYS A 878 12.56 38.62 -4.57
N ALA A 879 13.10 39.79 -4.97
CA ALA A 879 12.50 40.64 -6.00
C ALA A 879 12.80 40.21 -7.44
N TYR A 880 13.77 39.30 -7.66
CA TYR A 880 14.18 39.01 -9.03
C TYR A 880 13.04 38.34 -9.81
N ARG A 881 12.87 38.77 -11.06
CA ARG A 881 11.83 38.29 -11.98
C ARG A 881 12.47 37.78 -13.25
N PHE A 882 12.19 36.53 -13.58
CA PHE A 882 12.48 35.95 -14.90
C PHE A 882 11.17 35.59 -15.60
N TRP A 883 11.19 35.31 -16.89
CA TRP A 883 9.98 34.89 -17.61
C TRP A 883 10.34 33.99 -18.79
N LEU A 884 9.45 33.06 -19.10
CA LEU A 884 9.54 32.16 -20.24
C LEU A 884 8.14 31.83 -20.75
N TYR A 885 8.08 31.34 -21.99
CA TYR A 885 6.88 30.76 -22.56
C TYR A 885 6.37 29.58 -21.71
N PRO A 886 5.04 29.45 -21.51
CA PRO A 886 4.44 28.44 -20.64
C PRO A 886 4.70 27.00 -21.09
N ASN A 887 5.01 26.77 -22.37
CA ASN A 887 5.32 25.46 -22.94
C ASN A 887 6.76 24.98 -22.66
N TYR A 888 7.61 25.83 -22.10
CA TYR A 888 9.01 25.48 -21.86
C TYR A 888 9.16 24.68 -20.57
N GLY A 889 9.97 23.63 -20.60
CA GLY A 889 10.42 22.89 -19.41
C GLY A 889 11.93 22.70 -19.48
N ASN A 890 12.62 22.78 -18.34
CA ASN A 890 14.07 22.62 -18.28
C ASN A 890 14.50 21.95 -16.98
N VAL A 891 15.75 21.47 -16.93
CA VAL A 891 16.36 20.74 -15.80
C VAL A 891 16.45 21.56 -14.51
N ASN A 892 16.24 22.87 -14.60
CA ASN A 892 16.29 23.80 -13.48
C ASN A 892 14.97 24.55 -13.26
N ILE A 893 13.87 24.12 -13.91
CA ILE A 893 12.53 24.72 -13.79
C ILE A 893 11.60 23.71 -13.12
N GLY A 894 11.05 24.09 -11.97
CA GLY A 894 10.05 23.37 -11.21
C GLY A 894 8.91 24.29 -10.80
N PHE A 895 8.22 23.95 -9.72
CA PHE A 895 7.13 24.76 -9.20
C PHE A 895 6.80 24.43 -7.74
N ARG A 896 6.04 25.34 -7.12
CA ARG A 896 5.36 25.14 -5.84
C ARG A 896 3.90 25.58 -5.96
N VAL A 897 3.10 25.30 -4.93
CA VAL A 897 1.65 25.53 -5.00
C VAL A 897 1.14 26.37 -3.83
N VAL A 898 0.04 27.07 -4.07
CA VAL A 898 -0.72 27.80 -3.05
C VAL A 898 -2.13 27.24 -2.93
N ALA A 899 -2.72 27.38 -1.75
CA ALA A 899 -4.14 27.13 -1.50
C ALA A 899 -4.78 28.37 -0.90
N SER A 900 -5.94 28.77 -1.44
CA SER A 900 -6.78 29.78 -0.79
C SER A 900 -7.57 29.16 0.36
N PRO A 901 -7.93 29.92 1.42
CA PRO A 901 -8.87 29.44 2.43
C PRO A 901 -10.18 28.98 1.75
N LEU A 902 -10.79 27.90 2.23
CA LEU A 902 -12.14 27.54 1.81
C LEU A 902 -13.05 28.74 2.08
N PRO A 903 -13.94 29.15 1.16
CA PRO A 903 -14.94 30.15 1.46
C PRO A 903 -15.72 29.68 2.71
N PRO A 904 -16.01 30.57 3.68
CA PRO A 904 -16.86 30.20 4.80
C PRO A 904 -18.18 29.64 4.27
N GLU A 905 -18.69 28.58 4.91
CA GLU A 905 -19.96 27.93 4.53
C GLU A 905 -21.04 29.00 4.32
N GLY A 906 -21.42 29.21 3.05
CA GLY A 906 -22.37 30.25 2.66
C GLY A 906 -22.06 30.99 1.35
N ALA A 907 -20.83 30.96 0.84
CA ALA A 907 -20.50 31.57 -0.45
C ALA A 907 -20.44 30.52 -1.58
N ALA A 908 -21.60 29.95 -1.93
CA ALA A 908 -21.76 29.19 -3.16
C ALA A 908 -22.30 30.11 -4.26
N SER A 909 -21.44 30.50 -5.20
CA SER A 909 -21.72 30.64 -6.65
C SER A 909 -20.74 31.62 -7.31
N GLY A 910 -19.89 31.13 -8.21
CA GLY A 910 -19.19 31.97 -9.18
C GLY A 910 -17.72 31.64 -9.43
N LEU A 911 -17.40 30.38 -9.73
CA LEU A 911 -16.28 30.00 -10.60
C LEU A 911 -16.72 28.83 -11.48
#